data_AF-A0A9E4XQD5-F1
#
_entry.id   AF-A0A9E4XQD5-F1
#
_cell.length_a   1.000
_cell.length_b   1.000
_cell.length_c   1.000
_cell.angle_alpha   90.00
_cell.angle_beta   90.00
_cell.angle_gamma   90.00
#
_symmetry.space_group_name_H-M   'P 1'
#
loop_
_entity.id
_entity.type
_entity.pdbx_description
1 polymer ?
#
loop_
_entity_poly.entity_id
_entity_poly.type
_entity_poly.pdbx_seq_one_letter_code
_entity_poly.pdbx_strand_id
1 'polypeptide(L)'
;ATCTIQGRVTDDWGSPMIGVVVRAVTADGNVVETVTDGRGRYALPGAMPEPDPNSDPGAEPDPVDVSVILSHGTDTGSSFAVMNGDAIVALTASVSRPVASGPNGCDQNFDAWNVQDGMVATPVDTVLWPDATAIYQHILNAEKLAISLGADIDNATRLQVQVWCDGPTLGCDGSISGAFFVAENELAVGSPPIIAMMPARSSANSPGIPDNREYHEYGHYFLWLQTGEIFELPASDTNHGGYYRNTSTRDSFVEGFAEFYSMMVSGKIDGDSRSEIYTIGGDYDLEADRLPWEAEGWWEEFTIAGLLLDLVDADADYTARATGPPGVNILEVSVNAERSGTIVFGKVVNTSPLVVRNVDVTVRYMNDSGEVVGTQVTRVIPEIIAPAREGVFYAAPPAGLAVAAAIATVGGIARADDDDVALELQQLISIITGHERAGASGNTGVSNVAELYDALVGGNGSLTLTGAGVSSSPIDEIFINHGFFADLDGDKKYDPEVDGEIGQSSHPVAQIGGTSYPAIIPRRDPDAFDGAFVTIDTGDGSVEAVIQISMPADGGSGSYAYVTTLSGKDRVELAVPGAGQGAEITIITIDKDFKPVIAFRIDADEFHEMVENGTISELQITPIELEPGANIAPPGENVSAIQFNFIVGGIIAALLVIASLVAINRKWGKA
;
A
#
# COMPACT_ATOMS: atom_id res chain seq x y z
N ALA A 1 5.95 34.16 36.95
CA ALA A 1 6.80 33.02 36.57
C ALA A 1 6.45 32.67 35.15
N THR A 2 7.43 32.69 34.25
CA THR A 2 7.27 32.27 32.86
C THR A 2 6.79 30.81 32.86
N CYS A 3 5.68 30.52 32.19
CA CYS A 3 5.16 29.17 32.07
C CYS A 3 5.58 28.62 30.71
N THR A 4 6.29 27.49 30.67
CA THR A 4 6.62 26.82 29.41
C THR A 4 5.54 25.78 29.15
N ILE A 5 4.89 25.86 27.98
CA ILE A 5 3.96 24.81 27.55
C ILE A 5 4.79 23.60 27.16
N GLN A 6 4.49 22.44 27.73
CA GLN A 6 5.25 21.21 27.49
C GLN A 6 4.35 20.01 27.68
N GLY A 7 4.77 18.83 27.23
CA GLY A 7 4.02 17.61 27.48
C GLY A 7 4.49 16.47 26.61
N ARG A 8 3.56 15.57 26.30
CA ARG A 8 3.81 14.42 25.44
C ARG A 8 2.72 14.21 24.40
N VAL A 9 3.12 13.62 23.28
CA VAL A 9 2.22 13.11 22.25
C VAL A 9 2.36 11.59 22.20
N THR A 10 1.23 10.89 22.28
CA THR A 10 1.17 9.43 22.16
C THR A 10 0.10 8.98 21.17
N ASP A 11 0.36 7.84 20.52
CA ASP A 11 -0.59 7.19 19.60
C ASP A 11 -1.73 6.49 20.37
N ASP A 12 -2.60 5.78 19.65
CA ASP A 12 -3.76 5.08 20.23
C ASP A 12 -3.37 3.90 21.15
N TRP A 13 -2.10 3.51 21.14
CA TRP A 13 -1.55 2.46 21.99
C TRP A 13 -0.74 3.01 23.16
N GLY A 14 -0.63 4.35 23.27
CA GLY A 14 0.18 5.04 24.27
C GLY A 14 1.68 5.05 23.95
N SER A 15 2.08 4.63 22.75
CA SER A 15 3.45 4.72 22.28
C SER A 15 3.81 6.17 21.95
N PRO A 16 5.06 6.60 22.19
CA PRO A 16 5.44 7.97 21.87
C PRO A 16 5.45 8.22 20.36
N MET A 17 4.77 9.27 19.90
CA MET A 17 4.88 9.75 18.52
C MET A 17 6.16 10.57 18.39
N ILE A 18 7.06 10.18 17.49
CA ILE A 18 8.40 10.76 17.34
C ILE A 18 8.41 11.71 16.15
N GLY A 19 9.08 12.86 16.29
CA GLY A 19 9.26 13.83 15.19
C GLY A 19 7.98 14.54 14.72
N VAL A 20 6.83 14.33 15.39
CA VAL A 20 5.58 15.03 15.07
C VAL A 20 5.67 16.49 15.49
N VAL A 21 5.12 17.37 14.66
CA VAL A 21 5.15 18.82 14.90
C VAL A 21 4.17 19.20 16.00
N VAL A 22 4.61 20.04 16.93
CA VAL A 22 3.75 20.69 17.93
C VAL A 22 3.90 22.19 17.80
N ARG A 23 2.78 22.87 17.57
CA ARG A 23 2.70 24.29 17.27
C ARG A 23 1.82 25.00 18.30
N ALA A 24 2.21 26.18 18.75
CA ALA A 24 1.37 27.09 19.50
C ALA A 24 1.21 28.41 18.75
N VAL A 25 -0.02 28.93 18.73
CA VAL A 25 -0.33 30.27 18.21
C VAL A 25 -0.62 31.17 19.40
N THR A 26 0.27 32.14 19.64
CA THR A 26 0.12 33.14 20.71
C THR A 26 -1.04 34.10 20.43
N ALA A 27 -1.54 34.80 21.45
CA ALA A 27 -2.62 35.79 21.31
C ALA A 27 -2.29 36.90 20.28
N ASP A 28 -1.01 37.24 20.16
CA ASP A 28 -0.46 38.23 19.23
C ASP A 28 -0.25 37.66 17.80
N GLY A 29 -0.60 36.40 17.56
CA GLY A 29 -0.49 35.71 16.27
C GLY A 29 0.91 35.16 15.96
N ASN A 30 1.87 35.26 16.90
CA ASN A 30 3.18 34.63 16.74
C ASN A 30 3.05 33.11 16.83
N VAL A 31 3.79 32.41 15.97
CA VAL A 31 3.86 30.95 15.95
C VAL A 31 5.13 30.50 16.68
N VAL A 32 4.98 29.60 17.64
CA VAL A 32 6.08 28.88 18.30
C VAL A 32 5.93 27.41 17.97
N GLU A 33 6.96 26.78 17.43
CA GLU A 33 6.90 25.39 16.97
C GLU A 33 8.09 24.57 17.49
N THR A 34 7.86 23.28 17.67
CA THR A 34 8.88 22.29 17.97
C THR A 34 8.48 20.93 17.38
N VAL A 35 9.35 19.94 17.46
CA VAL A 35 9.04 18.54 17.14
C VAL A 35 9.23 17.68 18.39
N THR A 36 8.45 16.62 18.51
CA THR A 36 8.57 15.69 19.63
C THR A 36 9.89 14.90 19.57
N ASP A 37 10.52 14.69 20.72
CA ASP A 37 11.72 13.85 20.85
C ASP A 37 11.42 12.34 20.74
N GLY A 38 12.46 11.49 20.85
CA GLY A 38 12.31 10.03 20.85
C GLY A 38 11.48 9.44 22.02
N ARG A 39 10.96 10.27 22.92
CA ARG A 39 10.03 9.91 24.01
C ARG A 39 8.68 10.62 23.85
N GLY A 40 8.41 11.19 22.69
CA GLY A 40 7.19 11.92 22.37
C GLY A 40 7.07 13.26 23.10
N ARG A 41 8.15 13.77 23.71
CA ARG A 41 8.09 14.98 24.53
C ARG A 41 8.32 16.22 23.70
N TYR A 42 7.63 17.29 24.06
CA TYR A 42 7.79 18.60 23.43
C TYR A 42 7.84 19.71 24.48
N ALA A 43 8.43 20.85 24.11
CA ALA A 43 8.43 22.07 24.90
C ALA A 43 8.40 23.31 24.00
N LEU A 44 7.53 24.27 24.32
CA LEU A 44 7.30 25.50 23.58
C LEU A 44 7.64 26.71 24.48
N PRO A 45 8.93 27.03 24.65
CA PRO A 45 9.35 28.15 25.47
C PRO A 45 8.88 29.48 24.86
N GLY A 46 8.27 30.34 25.69
CA GLY A 46 7.81 31.66 25.25
C GLY A 46 6.46 31.69 24.52
N ALA A 47 5.80 30.54 24.33
CA ALA A 47 4.45 30.49 23.76
C ALA A 47 3.37 31.08 24.69
N MET A 48 3.56 31.00 26.00
CA MET A 48 2.59 31.54 26.97
C MET A 48 2.88 33.03 27.23
N PRO A 49 1.93 33.96 26.97
CA PRO A 49 2.16 35.39 27.13
C PRO A 49 2.47 35.75 28.60
N GLU A 50 3.40 36.66 28.84
CA GLU A 50 3.65 37.18 30.19
C GLU A 50 2.38 37.85 30.75
N PRO A 51 2.11 37.75 32.06
CA PRO A 51 0.94 38.41 32.62
C PRO A 51 1.06 39.92 32.40
N ASP A 52 0.04 40.55 31.81
CA ASP A 52 0.03 42.00 31.68
C ASP A 52 0.05 42.61 33.09
N PRO A 53 1.10 43.37 33.47
CA PRO A 53 1.19 43.97 34.79
C PRO A 53 0.08 45.00 35.07
N ASN A 54 -0.67 45.42 34.03
CA ASN A 54 -1.79 46.35 34.13
C ASN A 54 -3.16 45.66 34.08
N SER A 55 -3.22 44.33 33.92
CA SER A 55 -4.49 43.60 33.94
C SER A 55 -5.13 43.64 35.32
N ASP A 56 -6.47 43.67 35.37
CA ASP A 56 -7.22 43.67 36.63
C ASP A 56 -6.82 42.42 37.45
N PRO A 57 -6.65 42.55 38.79
CA PRO A 57 -6.38 41.41 39.64
C PRO A 57 -7.45 40.32 39.49
N GLY A 58 -7.10 39.20 38.86
CA GLY A 58 -8.00 38.08 38.57
C GLY A 58 -8.45 37.96 37.11
N ALA A 59 -7.99 38.82 36.20
CA ALA A 59 -8.10 38.57 34.77
C ALA A 59 -7.31 37.30 34.42
N GLU A 60 -7.99 36.29 33.88
CA GLU A 60 -7.31 35.12 33.34
C GLU A 60 -6.59 35.53 32.06
N PRO A 61 -5.30 35.19 31.90
CA PRO A 61 -4.59 35.46 30.66
C PRO A 61 -5.24 34.69 29.51
N ASP A 62 -5.14 35.26 28.31
CA ASP A 62 -5.71 34.64 27.11
C ASP A 62 -5.18 33.21 26.94
N PRO A 63 -6.07 32.25 26.63
CA PRO A 63 -5.65 30.89 26.31
C PRO A 63 -4.79 30.88 25.05
N VAL A 64 -3.85 29.93 25.00
CA VAL A 64 -3.00 29.68 23.83
C VAL A 64 -3.45 28.38 23.20
N ASP A 65 -3.77 28.41 21.91
CA ASP A 65 -4.09 27.20 21.16
C ASP A 65 -2.81 26.46 20.79
N VAL A 66 -2.75 25.19 21.18
CA VAL A 66 -1.63 24.28 20.94
C VAL A 66 -2.13 23.13 20.08
N SER A 67 -1.48 22.91 18.94
CA SER A 67 -1.84 21.89 17.97
C SER A 67 -0.73 20.87 17.80
N VAL A 68 -1.08 19.58 17.80
CA VAL A 68 -0.25 18.51 17.24
C VAL A 68 -0.61 18.39 15.77
N ILE A 69 0.37 18.55 14.88
CA ILE A 69 0.21 18.53 13.43
C ILE A 69 0.88 17.26 12.91
N LEU A 70 0.14 16.41 12.20
CA LEU A 70 0.64 15.12 11.69
C LEU A 70 1.57 15.30 10.48
N SER A 71 2.72 15.92 10.72
CA SER A 71 3.84 16.12 9.82
C SER A 71 5.10 15.61 10.49
N HIS A 72 5.94 14.86 9.78
CA HIS A 72 7.24 14.43 10.29
C HIS A 72 8.30 15.46 9.90
N GLY A 73 8.74 16.26 10.88
CA GLY A 73 9.56 17.45 10.62
C GLY A 73 8.75 18.72 10.36
N THR A 74 9.42 19.87 10.49
CA THR A 74 8.81 21.22 10.36
C THR A 74 8.51 21.59 8.91
N ASP A 75 7.67 22.60 8.67
CA ASP A 75 7.17 22.99 7.33
C ASP A 75 8.25 23.18 6.23
N THR A 76 9.50 23.55 6.57
CA THR A 76 10.60 23.74 5.60
C THR A 76 11.50 22.51 5.42
N GLY A 77 11.18 21.38 6.04
CA GLY A 77 11.99 20.16 6.04
C GLY A 77 11.22 18.94 6.54
N SER A 78 9.92 18.89 6.25
CA SER A 78 9.07 17.75 6.59
C SER A 78 9.17 16.69 5.50
N SER A 79 9.41 15.45 5.87
CA SER A 79 9.53 14.35 4.91
C SER A 79 8.17 13.87 4.40
N PHE A 80 7.18 13.74 5.30
CA PHE A 80 5.79 13.45 4.94
C PHE A 80 4.79 14.18 5.83
N ALA A 81 3.54 14.27 5.36
CA ALA A 81 2.42 14.77 6.15
C ALA A 81 1.14 13.95 5.90
N VAL A 82 0.36 13.72 6.95
CA VAL A 82 -0.98 13.11 6.87
C VAL A 82 -2.00 14.21 6.60
N MET A 83 -2.66 14.12 5.45
CA MET A 83 -3.50 15.17 4.89
C MET A 83 -4.91 14.68 4.61
N ASN A 84 -5.88 15.57 4.69
CA ASN A 84 -7.22 15.34 4.17
C ASN A 84 -7.58 16.53 3.28
N GLY A 85 -7.59 16.29 1.97
CA GLY A 85 -7.59 17.35 0.98
C GLY A 85 -6.31 18.19 1.09
N ASP A 86 -6.47 19.51 1.15
CA ASP A 86 -5.34 20.45 1.16
C ASP A 86 -4.76 20.73 2.56
N ALA A 87 -5.36 20.17 3.62
CA ALA A 87 -5.00 20.46 5.00
C ALA A 87 -4.33 19.27 5.69
N ILE A 88 -3.25 19.55 6.43
CA ILE A 88 -2.61 18.57 7.31
C ILE A 88 -3.53 18.34 8.51
N VAL A 89 -3.73 17.07 8.87
CA VAL A 89 -4.55 16.69 10.02
C VAL A 89 -3.86 17.15 11.31
N ALA A 90 -4.60 17.86 12.17
CA ALA A 90 -4.09 18.40 13.43
C ALA A 90 -5.11 18.27 14.56
N LEU A 91 -4.64 18.05 15.79
CA LEU A 91 -5.43 18.05 17.02
C LEU A 91 -5.06 19.27 17.87
N THR A 92 -6.03 20.12 18.16
CA THR A 92 -5.82 21.39 18.88
C THR A 92 -6.45 21.37 20.25
N ALA A 93 -5.74 21.91 21.24
CA ALA A 93 -6.20 22.13 22.61
C ALA A 93 -5.90 23.57 23.07
N SER A 94 -6.84 24.20 23.75
CA SER A 94 -6.62 25.52 24.35
C SER A 94 -5.99 25.39 25.74
N VAL A 95 -4.79 25.97 25.92
CA VAL A 95 -4.00 25.90 27.15
C VAL A 95 -4.05 27.24 27.87
N SER A 96 -4.53 27.26 29.11
CA SER A 96 -4.57 28.45 29.96
C SER A 96 -3.49 28.41 31.03
N ARG A 97 -3.03 29.59 31.47
CA ARG A 97 -2.10 29.68 32.61
C ARG A 97 -2.81 29.22 33.90
N PRO A 98 -2.15 28.44 34.77
CA PRO A 98 -2.72 28.00 36.04
C PRO A 98 -2.92 29.20 36.99
N VAL A 99 -4.07 29.25 37.65
CA VAL A 99 -4.43 30.32 38.61
C VAL A 99 -3.71 30.17 39.96
N ALA A 100 -3.08 29.01 40.23
CA ALA A 100 -2.34 28.72 41.46
C ALA A 100 -0.96 28.08 41.19
N SER A 101 0.00 28.32 42.08
CA SER A 101 1.43 27.95 42.00
C SER A 101 1.74 26.45 42.11
N GLY A 102 0.94 25.61 41.44
CA GLY A 102 1.28 24.20 41.22
C GLY A 102 2.46 24.09 40.25
N PRO A 103 3.38 23.13 40.44
CA PRO A 103 4.58 23.00 39.61
C PRO A 103 4.34 22.57 38.15
N ASN A 104 3.10 22.26 37.75
CA ASN A 104 2.78 21.54 36.50
C ASN A 104 1.80 22.28 35.57
N GLY A 105 1.53 23.57 35.79
CA GLY A 105 0.28 24.12 35.27
C GLY A 105 0.22 24.49 33.78
N CYS A 106 1.28 24.28 32.99
CA CYS A 106 1.21 24.36 31.51
C CYS A 106 1.55 23.03 30.83
N ASP A 107 1.42 21.92 31.57
CA ASP A 107 1.58 20.59 30.98
C ASP A 107 0.32 20.26 30.15
N GLN A 108 0.51 19.98 28.87
CA GLN A 108 -0.55 19.56 27.96
C GLN A 108 -0.12 18.25 27.27
N ASN A 109 -0.83 17.16 27.53
CA ASN A 109 -0.59 15.90 26.82
C ASN A 109 -1.61 15.73 25.69
N PHE A 110 -1.20 15.06 24.62
CA PHE A 110 -2.02 14.67 23.50
C PHE A 110 -1.93 13.14 23.38
N ASP A 111 -2.86 12.45 24.04
CA ASP A 111 -2.93 11.00 24.04
C ASP A 111 -4.05 10.57 23.09
N ALA A 112 -3.75 9.89 21.98
CA ALA A 112 -4.76 9.59 20.97
C ALA A 112 -5.88 8.68 21.50
N TRP A 113 -5.56 7.76 22.43
CA TRP A 113 -6.54 6.89 23.11
C TRP A 113 -7.42 7.62 24.13
N ASN A 114 -7.09 8.88 24.47
CA ASN A 114 -7.78 9.66 25.49
C ASN A 114 -7.85 11.14 25.08
N VAL A 115 -8.41 11.40 23.90
CA VAL A 115 -8.72 12.77 23.45
C VAL A 115 -9.70 13.40 24.45
N GLN A 116 -9.26 14.49 25.08
CA GLN A 116 -9.98 15.12 26.19
C GLN A 116 -11.11 16.03 25.68
N ASP A 117 -12.13 16.23 26.51
CA ASP A 117 -13.17 17.22 26.28
C ASP A 117 -12.54 18.61 26.04
N GLY A 118 -12.79 19.21 24.87
CA GLY A 118 -12.23 20.49 24.46
C GLY A 118 -11.06 20.42 23.47
N MET A 119 -10.56 19.22 23.17
CA MET A 119 -9.67 19.00 22.03
C MET A 119 -10.48 18.85 20.74
N VAL A 120 -9.98 19.40 19.63
CA VAL A 120 -10.65 19.36 18.33
C VAL A 120 -9.67 18.98 17.23
N ALA A 121 -9.99 17.90 16.50
CA ALA A 121 -9.27 17.56 15.29
C ALA A 121 -9.80 18.36 14.09
N THR A 122 -8.91 18.72 13.18
CA THR A 122 -9.23 19.38 11.90
C THR A 122 -8.28 18.86 10.82
N PRO A 123 -8.72 18.74 9.55
CA PRO A 123 -10.07 19.01 9.05
C PRO A 123 -11.08 17.86 9.31
N VAL A 124 -10.64 16.80 9.96
CA VAL A 124 -11.43 15.57 10.19
C VAL A 124 -12.22 15.63 11.51
N ASP A 125 -13.22 14.75 11.66
CA ASP A 125 -13.90 14.57 12.95
C ASP A 125 -12.91 14.09 14.02
N THR A 126 -13.06 14.59 15.25
CA THR A 126 -12.18 14.23 16.38
C THR A 126 -12.21 12.74 16.71
N VAL A 127 -13.31 12.04 16.40
CA VAL A 127 -13.38 10.57 16.54
C VAL A 127 -12.41 9.82 15.63
N LEU A 128 -11.95 10.46 14.54
CA LEU A 128 -11.02 9.88 13.57
C LEU A 128 -9.55 10.16 13.90
N TRP A 129 -9.27 10.90 14.98
CA TRP A 129 -7.91 11.19 15.41
C TRP A 129 -7.05 9.93 15.67
N PRO A 130 -7.56 8.88 16.37
CA PRO A 130 -6.81 7.64 16.56
C PRO A 130 -6.35 7.01 15.24
N ASP A 131 -7.25 6.91 14.25
CA ASP A 131 -6.96 6.38 12.92
C ASP A 131 -5.83 7.18 12.24
N ALA A 132 -5.90 8.51 12.27
CA ALA A 132 -4.88 9.37 11.67
C ALA A 132 -3.50 9.22 12.34
N THR A 133 -3.47 9.10 13.68
CA THR A 133 -2.21 8.88 14.41
C THR A 133 -1.60 7.51 14.14
N ALA A 134 -2.42 6.47 13.95
CA ALA A 134 -1.95 5.15 13.57
C ALA A 134 -1.30 5.17 12.18
N ILE A 135 -1.96 5.81 11.20
CA ILE A 135 -1.42 5.97 9.84
C ILE A 135 -0.09 6.73 9.87
N TYR A 136 0.00 7.84 10.62
CA TYR A 136 1.26 8.56 10.81
C TYR A 136 2.37 7.64 11.33
N GLN A 137 2.06 6.83 12.35
CA GLN A 137 3.05 5.96 12.99
C GLN A 137 3.53 4.85 12.04
N HIS A 138 2.62 4.31 11.21
CA HIS A 138 2.96 3.31 10.21
C HIS A 138 3.85 3.88 9.10
N ILE A 139 3.49 5.05 8.55
CA ILE A 139 4.32 5.72 7.55
C ILE A 139 5.70 6.06 8.11
N LEU A 140 5.78 6.51 9.37
CA LEU A 140 7.05 6.75 10.04
C LEU A 140 7.91 5.47 10.17
N ASN A 141 7.28 4.31 10.38
CA ASN A 141 8.00 3.04 10.49
C ASN A 141 8.53 2.59 9.12
N ALA A 142 7.75 2.75 8.06
CA ALA A 142 8.21 2.53 6.69
C ALA A 142 9.38 3.48 6.34
N GLU A 143 9.25 4.77 6.62
CA GLU A 143 10.32 5.74 6.37
C GLU A 143 11.63 5.41 7.11
N LYS A 144 11.56 4.93 8.35
CA LYS A 144 12.76 4.49 9.08
C LYS A 144 13.50 3.37 8.36
N LEU A 145 12.77 2.42 7.78
CA LEU A 145 13.39 1.38 6.95
C LEU A 145 14.02 2.01 5.71
N ALA A 146 13.30 2.85 4.97
CA ALA A 146 13.83 3.54 3.80
C ALA A 146 15.15 4.29 4.09
N ILE A 147 15.20 5.07 5.17
CA ILE A 147 16.41 5.78 5.60
C ILE A 147 17.54 4.80 5.92
N SER A 148 17.24 3.68 6.61
CA SER A 148 18.24 2.66 6.92
C SER A 148 18.83 1.98 5.67
N LEU A 149 18.04 1.93 4.59
CA LEU A 149 18.44 1.38 3.29
C LEU A 149 19.14 2.41 2.39
N GLY A 150 19.20 3.68 2.81
CA GLY A 150 19.94 4.73 2.11
C GLY A 150 19.08 5.73 1.33
N ALA A 151 17.76 5.79 1.60
CA ALA A 151 16.91 6.80 0.98
C ALA A 151 17.30 8.24 1.35
N ASP A 152 17.41 9.10 0.33
CA ASP A 152 17.64 10.54 0.49
C ASP A 152 16.31 11.28 0.65
N ILE A 153 15.75 11.19 1.85
CA ILE A 153 14.47 11.81 2.20
C ILE A 153 14.60 13.33 2.38
N ASP A 154 15.77 13.82 2.78
CA ASP A 154 15.99 15.25 3.08
C ASP A 154 15.90 16.13 1.83
N ASN A 155 16.23 15.58 0.66
CA ASN A 155 16.16 16.27 -0.63
C ASN A 155 14.92 15.89 -1.46
N ALA A 156 14.08 14.97 -0.96
CA ALA A 156 12.88 14.53 -1.65
C ALA A 156 11.76 15.59 -1.55
N THR A 157 10.86 15.58 -2.54
CA THR A 157 9.58 16.28 -2.39
C THR A 157 8.77 15.61 -1.28
N ARG A 158 8.12 16.41 -0.44
CA ARG A 158 7.38 15.92 0.72
C ARG A 158 6.26 14.98 0.28
N LEU A 159 6.27 13.74 0.77
CA LEU A 159 5.20 12.78 0.54
C LEU A 159 3.89 13.25 1.22
N GLN A 160 2.79 13.26 0.48
CA GLN A 160 1.46 13.48 1.06
C GLN A 160 0.73 12.16 1.29
N VAL A 161 0.34 11.90 2.52
CA VAL A 161 -0.48 10.74 2.89
C VAL A 161 -1.93 11.20 2.98
N GLN A 162 -2.68 11.06 1.89
CA GLN A 162 -4.06 11.53 1.74
C GLN A 162 -5.03 10.52 2.36
N VAL A 163 -5.59 10.86 3.52
CA VAL A 163 -6.52 10.03 4.29
C VAL A 163 -7.97 10.45 4.08
N TRP A 164 -8.86 9.47 4.12
CA TRP A 164 -10.26 9.59 3.73
C TRP A 164 -10.43 10.29 2.38
N CYS A 165 -9.55 9.94 1.44
CA CYS A 165 -9.48 10.61 0.16
C CYS A 165 -10.70 10.27 -0.69
N ASP A 166 -11.49 11.28 -1.02
CA ASP A 166 -12.68 11.19 -1.87
C ASP A 166 -12.61 12.17 -3.06
N GLY A 167 -11.47 12.85 -3.22
CA GLY A 167 -11.23 13.86 -4.23
C GLY A 167 -10.71 13.26 -5.55
N PRO A 168 -11.49 13.30 -6.66
CA PRO A 168 -11.05 12.73 -7.94
C PRO A 168 -9.84 13.45 -8.55
N THR A 169 -9.57 14.68 -8.13
CA THR A 169 -8.36 15.43 -8.55
C THR A 169 -7.06 14.85 -8.00
N LEU A 170 -7.15 14.00 -6.97
CA LEU A 170 -6.02 13.26 -6.38
C LEU A 170 -6.01 11.81 -6.87
N GLY A 171 -6.75 11.48 -7.93
CA GLY A 171 -6.94 10.10 -8.40
C GLY A 171 -7.87 9.26 -7.52
N CYS A 172 -8.45 9.85 -6.46
CA CYS A 172 -9.33 9.14 -5.54
C CYS A 172 -10.72 8.97 -6.13
N ASP A 173 -10.99 7.79 -6.68
CA ASP A 173 -12.33 7.40 -7.12
C ASP A 173 -13.06 6.67 -5.99
N GLY A 174 -14.20 7.19 -5.56
CA GLY A 174 -15.05 6.53 -4.55
C GLY A 174 -15.61 5.16 -4.99
N SER A 175 -15.41 4.75 -6.24
CA SER A 175 -15.75 3.42 -6.75
C SER A 175 -14.71 2.34 -6.44
N ILE A 176 -13.46 2.73 -6.14
CA ILE A 176 -12.39 1.83 -5.71
C ILE A 176 -12.31 1.77 -4.18
N SER A 177 -11.97 0.60 -3.64
CA SER A 177 -11.79 0.38 -2.20
C SER A 177 -10.34 -0.01 -1.90
N GLY A 178 -9.41 0.90 -2.16
CA GLY A 178 -7.96 0.67 -2.08
C GLY A 178 -7.19 1.75 -1.34
N ALA A 179 -5.92 1.46 -1.07
CA ALA A 179 -4.89 2.48 -1.02
C ALA A 179 -4.08 2.37 -2.32
N PHE A 180 -3.36 3.42 -2.68
CA PHE A 180 -2.44 3.40 -3.82
C PHE A 180 -1.41 4.53 -3.68
N PHE A 181 -0.23 4.29 -4.19
CA PHE A 181 0.80 5.28 -4.45
C PHE A 181 0.58 5.95 -5.83
N VAL A 182 0.87 7.24 -5.93
CA VAL A 182 0.99 7.96 -7.21
C VAL A 182 2.23 8.83 -7.18
N ALA A 183 3.10 8.67 -8.18
CA ALA A 183 4.34 9.41 -8.26
C ALA A 183 4.11 10.89 -8.65
N GLU A 184 5.07 11.75 -8.33
CA GLU A 184 5.01 13.19 -8.67
C GLU A 184 4.89 13.43 -10.19
N ASN A 185 5.55 12.62 -11.00
CA ASN A 185 5.53 12.74 -12.47
C ASN A 185 4.24 12.21 -13.11
N GLU A 186 3.36 11.56 -12.34
CA GLU A 186 2.01 11.16 -12.79
C GLU A 186 0.94 12.18 -12.39
N LEU A 187 1.30 13.19 -11.61
CA LEU A 187 0.42 14.24 -11.14
C LEU A 187 0.63 15.54 -11.93
N ALA A 188 -0.24 16.52 -11.69
CA ALA A 188 -0.06 17.85 -12.26
C ALA A 188 1.32 18.42 -11.87
N VAL A 189 2.03 19.04 -12.82
CA VAL A 189 3.39 19.56 -12.63
C VAL A 189 3.52 20.36 -11.32
N GLY A 190 4.48 19.96 -10.47
CA GLY A 190 4.75 20.56 -9.17
C GLY A 190 3.89 20.02 -8.03
N SER A 191 3.06 19.00 -8.27
CA SER A 191 2.36 18.26 -7.22
C SER A 191 3.32 17.26 -6.57
N PRO A 192 3.36 17.18 -5.23
CA PRO A 192 4.17 16.18 -4.56
C PRO A 192 3.62 14.76 -4.77
N PRO A 193 4.45 13.72 -4.59
CA PRO A 193 3.98 12.34 -4.62
C PRO A 193 2.97 12.09 -3.50
N ILE A 194 2.03 11.17 -3.74
CA ILE A 194 0.94 10.88 -2.80
C ILE A 194 0.82 9.39 -2.51
N ILE A 195 0.48 9.05 -1.26
CA ILE A 195 -0.20 7.81 -0.92
C ILE A 195 -1.65 8.18 -0.62
N ALA A 196 -2.59 7.67 -1.42
CA ALA A 196 -4.00 7.94 -1.28
C ALA A 196 -4.71 6.75 -0.62
N MET A 197 -5.46 7.00 0.45
CA MET A 197 -6.25 6.00 1.15
C MET A 197 -7.73 6.37 1.07
N MET A 198 -8.53 5.50 0.44
CA MET A 198 -9.97 5.70 0.35
C MET A 198 -10.63 5.64 1.75
N PRO A 199 -11.85 6.19 1.97
CA PRO A 199 -12.45 6.29 3.29
C PRO A 199 -12.56 4.96 4.06
N ALA A 200 -12.91 3.86 3.38
CA ALA A 200 -12.95 2.54 4.00
C ALA A 200 -11.56 2.02 4.39
N ARG A 201 -10.53 2.47 3.67
CA ARG A 201 -9.14 2.10 3.91
C ARG A 201 -8.45 3.01 4.89
N SER A 202 -8.97 4.16 5.30
CA SER A 202 -8.31 4.99 6.33
C SER A 202 -8.62 4.58 7.77
N SER A 203 -9.50 3.60 8.00
CA SER A 203 -9.82 3.14 9.36
C SER A 203 -8.73 2.24 9.94
N ALA A 204 -8.48 2.32 11.25
CA ALA A 204 -7.65 1.37 12.00
C ALA A 204 -8.25 -0.04 12.13
N ASN A 205 -9.44 -0.29 11.55
CA ASN A 205 -10.00 -1.63 11.38
C ASN A 205 -10.06 -2.06 9.92
N SER A 206 -9.39 -1.33 9.01
CA SER A 206 -9.33 -1.73 7.60
C SER A 206 -8.64 -3.09 7.48
N PRO A 207 -9.12 -4.00 6.61
CA PRO A 207 -8.37 -5.19 6.28
C PRO A 207 -7.03 -4.82 5.65
N GLY A 208 -5.99 -5.58 6.00
CA GLY A 208 -4.63 -5.44 5.46
C GLY A 208 -3.78 -4.33 6.08
N ILE A 209 -4.15 -3.82 7.26
CA ILE A 209 -3.28 -2.89 7.99
C ILE A 209 -2.19 -3.65 8.78
N PRO A 210 -0.97 -3.12 8.88
CA PRO A 210 -0.43 -2.03 8.06
C PRO A 210 0.15 -2.51 6.71
N ASP A 211 0.32 -3.83 6.55
CA ASP A 211 1.10 -4.44 5.48
C ASP A 211 0.65 -3.98 4.09
N ASN A 212 -0.57 -4.34 3.68
CA ASN A 212 -1.17 -4.02 2.38
C ASN A 212 -1.74 -2.60 2.28
N ARG A 213 -1.33 -1.66 3.14
CA ARG A 213 -1.89 -0.29 3.10
C ARG A 213 -0.85 0.80 3.31
N GLU A 214 -0.11 0.76 4.40
CA GLU A 214 0.92 1.78 4.64
C GLU A 214 2.26 1.30 4.16
N TYR A 215 2.63 0.07 4.50
CA TYR A 215 3.96 -0.40 4.20
C TYR A 215 4.12 -0.73 2.71
N HIS A 216 3.10 -1.35 2.11
CA HIS A 216 3.07 -1.67 0.69
C HIS A 216 3.14 -0.39 -0.16
N GLU A 217 2.27 0.58 0.10
CA GLU A 217 2.25 1.83 -0.66
C GLU A 217 3.51 2.67 -0.47
N TYR A 218 4.12 2.60 0.73
CA TYR A 218 5.42 3.20 0.97
C TYR A 218 6.55 2.45 0.24
N GLY A 219 6.42 1.13 0.05
CA GLY A 219 7.32 0.33 -0.78
C GLY A 219 7.37 0.83 -2.22
N HIS A 220 6.20 1.12 -2.81
CA HIS A 220 6.10 1.78 -4.12
C HIS A 220 6.80 3.15 -4.13
N TYR A 221 6.51 3.98 -3.12
CA TYR A 221 7.18 5.29 -2.96
C TYR A 221 8.71 5.14 -2.83
N PHE A 222 9.18 4.16 -2.08
CA PHE A 222 10.60 3.90 -1.88
C PHE A 222 11.28 3.50 -3.20
N LEU A 223 10.66 2.60 -3.97
CA LEU A 223 11.19 2.16 -5.25
C LEU A 223 11.28 3.34 -6.24
N TRP A 224 10.22 4.15 -6.32
CA TRP A 224 10.22 5.40 -7.09
C TRP A 224 11.29 6.38 -6.62
N LEU A 225 11.43 6.59 -5.31
CA LEU A 225 12.41 7.53 -4.75
C LEU A 225 13.86 7.13 -5.09
N GLN A 226 14.14 5.83 -5.20
CA GLN A 226 15.48 5.32 -5.50
C GLN A 226 15.82 5.35 -6.99
N THR A 227 14.82 5.18 -7.86
CA THR A 227 15.03 4.94 -9.29
C THR A 227 14.55 6.11 -10.16
N GLY A 228 13.61 6.91 -9.66
CA GLY A 228 12.87 7.90 -10.44
C GLY A 228 11.85 7.29 -11.41
N GLU A 229 11.67 5.97 -11.39
CA GLU A 229 10.83 5.23 -12.33
C GLU A 229 9.43 5.00 -11.77
N ILE A 230 8.44 5.06 -12.65
CA ILE A 230 7.03 4.75 -12.35
C ILE A 230 6.63 3.35 -12.81
N PHE A 231 7.58 2.60 -13.40
CA PHE A 231 7.41 1.22 -13.85
C PHE A 231 6.14 0.99 -14.67
N GLU A 232 5.92 1.81 -15.70
CA GLU A 232 4.73 1.73 -16.55
C GLU A 232 4.49 0.30 -17.05
N LEU A 233 3.25 -0.17 -16.90
CA LEU A 233 2.82 -1.48 -17.36
C LEU A 233 2.81 -1.53 -18.90
N PRO A 234 3.25 -2.64 -19.51
CA PRO A 234 3.11 -2.85 -20.95
C PRO A 234 1.67 -2.68 -21.42
N ALA A 235 1.48 -2.17 -22.64
CA ALA A 235 0.16 -2.08 -23.24
C ALA A 235 -0.48 -3.48 -23.31
N SER A 236 -1.70 -3.61 -22.77
CA SER A 236 -2.49 -4.85 -22.57
C SER A 236 -2.28 -5.59 -21.24
N ASP A 237 -1.24 -5.26 -20.47
CA ASP A 237 -1.10 -5.76 -19.11
C ASP A 237 -2.12 -5.07 -18.20
N THR A 238 -2.54 -5.77 -17.16
CA THR A 238 -3.50 -5.30 -16.16
C THR A 238 -2.82 -5.32 -14.80
N ASN A 239 -3.09 -4.32 -13.97
CA ASN A 239 -2.65 -4.33 -12.58
C ASN A 239 -3.12 -5.61 -11.87
N HIS A 240 -2.23 -6.29 -11.15
CA HIS A 240 -2.43 -7.61 -10.53
C HIS A 240 -2.87 -8.70 -11.53
N GLY A 241 -2.42 -8.59 -12.78
CA GLY A 241 -2.83 -9.50 -13.86
C GLY A 241 -2.14 -10.86 -13.75
N GLY A 242 -0.90 -10.86 -13.27
CA GLY A 242 -0.11 -12.04 -12.95
C GLY A 242 0.11 -13.01 -14.12
N TYR A 243 0.46 -14.25 -13.77
CA TYR A 243 1.16 -15.20 -14.65
C TYR A 243 0.46 -15.50 -15.98
N TYR A 244 -0.87 -15.60 -15.97
CA TYR A 244 -1.65 -15.98 -17.16
C TYR A 244 -2.18 -14.80 -17.98
N ARG A 245 -2.09 -13.57 -17.46
CA ARG A 245 -2.72 -12.39 -18.10
C ARG A 245 -1.69 -11.38 -18.59
N ASN A 246 -0.64 -11.14 -17.82
CA ASN A 246 0.35 -10.12 -18.15
C ASN A 246 1.44 -10.69 -19.05
N THR A 247 1.81 -9.89 -20.03
CA THR A 247 2.85 -10.19 -21.02
C THR A 247 4.25 -10.00 -20.46
N SER A 248 4.40 -9.31 -19.33
CA SER A 248 5.63 -9.20 -18.54
C SER A 248 5.38 -9.60 -17.07
N THR A 249 6.46 -9.83 -16.31
CA THR A 249 6.40 -9.93 -14.84
C THR A 249 6.59 -8.57 -14.17
N ARG A 250 6.65 -7.46 -14.92
CA ARG A 250 6.86 -6.11 -14.39
C ARG A 250 5.84 -5.71 -13.32
N ASP A 251 4.55 -5.89 -13.63
CA ASP A 251 3.44 -5.68 -12.71
C ASP A 251 3.69 -6.40 -11.38
N SER A 252 3.83 -7.71 -11.45
CA SER A 252 4.02 -8.56 -10.28
C SER A 252 5.33 -8.28 -9.56
N PHE A 253 6.38 -7.82 -10.25
CA PHE A 253 7.63 -7.44 -9.60
C PHE A 253 7.47 -6.19 -8.75
N VAL A 254 6.80 -5.17 -9.28
CA VAL A 254 6.58 -3.91 -8.56
C VAL A 254 5.67 -4.14 -7.35
N GLU A 255 4.57 -4.87 -7.54
CA GLU A 255 3.64 -5.24 -6.46
C GLU A 255 4.32 -6.17 -5.43
N GLY A 256 5.01 -7.21 -5.89
CA GLY A 256 5.75 -8.14 -5.03
C GLY A 256 6.88 -7.48 -4.25
N PHE A 257 7.55 -6.47 -4.83
CA PHE A 257 8.54 -5.66 -4.11
C PHE A 257 7.89 -4.87 -2.97
N ALA A 258 6.73 -4.25 -3.21
CA ALA A 258 6.00 -3.51 -2.18
C ALA A 258 5.50 -4.42 -1.05
N GLU A 259 5.07 -5.64 -1.37
CA GLU A 259 4.75 -6.70 -0.39
C GLU A 259 5.98 -7.10 0.42
N PHE A 260 7.10 -7.39 -0.24
CA PHE A 260 8.38 -7.68 0.41
C PHE A 260 8.84 -6.55 1.32
N TYR A 261 8.78 -5.31 0.86
CA TYR A 261 9.13 -4.13 1.65
C TYR A 261 8.29 -4.07 2.93
N SER A 262 7.01 -4.43 2.85
CA SER A 262 6.11 -4.49 4.00
C SER A 262 6.57 -5.47 5.05
N MET A 263 6.98 -6.67 4.63
CA MET A 263 7.55 -7.68 5.52
C MET A 263 8.82 -7.17 6.20
N MET A 264 9.68 -6.46 5.46
CA MET A 264 10.91 -5.89 6.02
C MET A 264 10.63 -4.81 7.06
N VAL A 265 9.60 -3.98 6.89
CA VAL A 265 9.18 -3.01 7.92
C VAL A 265 8.67 -3.76 9.15
N SER A 266 7.78 -4.74 8.96
CA SER A 266 7.21 -5.54 10.05
C SER A 266 8.30 -6.27 10.85
N GLY A 267 9.28 -6.88 10.19
CA GLY A 267 10.35 -7.63 10.86
C GLY A 267 11.42 -6.72 11.47
N LYS A 268 11.99 -5.79 10.69
CA LYS A 268 13.18 -5.03 11.10
C LYS A 268 12.85 -3.77 11.91
N ILE A 269 11.66 -3.18 11.74
CA ILE A 269 11.26 -1.95 12.45
C ILE A 269 10.25 -2.24 13.56
N ASP A 270 9.18 -2.98 13.27
CA ASP A 270 8.16 -3.30 14.27
C ASP A 270 8.58 -4.44 15.21
N GLY A 271 9.54 -5.26 14.77
CA GLY A 271 9.99 -6.44 15.52
C GLY A 271 8.94 -7.55 15.55
N ASP A 272 8.08 -7.63 14.53
CA ASP A 272 7.18 -8.76 14.35
C ASP A 272 8.00 -10.01 14.03
N SER A 273 7.85 -11.04 14.86
CA SER A 273 8.50 -12.35 14.68
C SER A 273 7.86 -13.22 13.61
N ARG A 274 6.88 -12.67 12.88
CA ARG A 274 6.16 -13.34 11.79
C ARG A 274 6.09 -12.42 10.56
N SER A 275 7.18 -11.73 10.25
CA SER A 275 7.23 -10.80 9.13
C SER A 275 6.91 -11.46 7.79
N GLU A 276 7.06 -12.77 7.68
CA GLU A 276 6.67 -13.56 6.51
C GLU A 276 5.15 -13.63 6.27
N ILE A 277 4.36 -13.28 7.29
CA ILE A 277 2.90 -13.31 7.19
C ILE A 277 2.42 -11.98 6.63
N TYR A 278 2.01 -11.99 5.37
CA TYR A 278 1.44 -10.84 4.69
C TYR A 278 -0.08 -10.77 4.86
N THR A 279 -0.57 -9.62 5.33
CA THR A 279 -2.01 -9.43 5.59
C THR A 279 -2.70 -8.69 4.44
N ILE A 280 -3.53 -9.37 3.65
CA ILE A 280 -4.39 -8.78 2.60
C ILE A 280 -5.82 -9.35 2.66
N GLY A 281 -6.61 -8.86 3.64
CA GLY A 281 -7.95 -9.39 3.92
C GLY A 281 -7.99 -10.80 4.53
N GLY A 282 -6.85 -11.48 4.55
CA GLY A 282 -6.48 -12.68 5.28
C GLY A 282 -4.97 -12.75 5.40
N ASP A 283 -4.49 -13.75 6.13
CA ASP A 283 -3.05 -13.93 6.39
C ASP A 283 -2.48 -14.96 5.42
N TYR A 284 -1.44 -14.56 4.70
CA TYR A 284 -0.73 -15.41 3.77
C TYR A 284 0.71 -15.57 4.20
N ASP A 285 1.20 -16.79 4.09
CA ASP A 285 2.54 -17.19 4.47
C ASP A 285 3.38 -17.17 3.20
N LEU A 286 4.29 -16.20 3.08
CA LEU A 286 5.08 -16.00 1.88
C LEU A 286 6.30 -16.96 1.80
N GLU A 287 6.67 -17.55 2.94
CA GLU A 287 7.57 -18.73 3.10
C GLU A 287 6.98 -20.06 2.61
N ALA A 288 5.84 -20.02 1.93
CA ALA A 288 5.17 -21.24 1.48
C ALA A 288 5.57 -21.64 0.05
N ASP A 289 6.57 -20.96 -0.54
CA ASP A 289 6.98 -21.09 -1.95
C ASP A 289 5.79 -21.18 -2.88
N ARG A 290 4.97 -20.13 -2.80
CA ARG A 290 3.82 -20.00 -3.68
C ARG A 290 4.31 -19.98 -5.11
N LEU A 291 3.57 -20.63 -6.00
CA LEU A 291 3.98 -20.72 -7.40
C LEU A 291 3.20 -19.72 -8.24
N PRO A 292 3.80 -19.12 -9.29
CA PRO A 292 3.19 -18.01 -10.03
C PRO A 292 1.87 -18.40 -10.70
N TRP A 293 1.73 -19.66 -11.09
CA TRP A 293 0.53 -20.23 -11.72
C TRP A 293 -0.58 -20.63 -10.73
N GLU A 294 -0.39 -20.48 -9.43
CA GLU A 294 -1.46 -20.70 -8.46
C GLU A 294 -2.57 -19.63 -8.56
N ALA A 295 -3.76 -19.95 -8.05
CA ALA A 295 -4.99 -19.15 -8.14
C ALA A 295 -5.16 -18.35 -9.45
N GLU A 296 -5.05 -19.06 -10.58
CA GLU A 296 -5.25 -18.47 -11.91
C GLU A 296 -4.25 -17.34 -12.23
N GLY A 297 -3.03 -17.42 -11.68
CA GLY A 297 -1.92 -16.53 -11.99
C GLY A 297 -1.77 -15.36 -11.01
N TRP A 298 -2.77 -15.16 -10.15
CA TRP A 298 -2.80 -14.04 -9.20
C TRP A 298 -1.68 -14.11 -8.15
N TRP A 299 -1.13 -15.30 -7.90
CA TRP A 299 -0.06 -15.47 -6.90
C TRP A 299 1.31 -14.97 -7.36
N GLU A 300 1.47 -14.54 -8.60
CA GLU A 300 2.79 -14.17 -9.13
C GLU A 300 3.48 -13.04 -8.34
N GLU A 301 2.74 -12.02 -7.88
CA GLU A 301 3.30 -10.94 -7.04
C GLU A 301 3.78 -11.45 -5.67
N PHE A 302 2.95 -12.25 -4.99
CA PHE A 302 3.31 -12.90 -3.73
C PHE A 302 4.46 -13.89 -3.87
N THR A 303 4.57 -14.53 -5.04
CA THR A 303 5.69 -15.44 -5.34
C THR A 303 6.98 -14.64 -5.48
N ILE A 304 6.94 -13.44 -6.06
CA ILE A 304 8.10 -12.55 -6.10
C ILE A 304 8.44 -12.04 -4.70
N ALA A 305 7.45 -11.70 -3.89
CA ALA A 305 7.65 -11.27 -2.52
C ALA A 305 8.30 -12.37 -1.66
N GLY A 306 7.88 -13.63 -1.82
CA GLY A 306 8.52 -14.82 -1.23
C GLY A 306 9.95 -15.00 -1.73
N LEU A 307 10.17 -15.00 -3.05
CA LEU A 307 11.52 -15.08 -3.62
C LEU A 307 12.47 -14.01 -3.08
N LEU A 308 12.00 -12.77 -2.89
CA LEU A 308 12.82 -11.70 -2.31
C LEU A 308 13.09 -11.92 -0.82
N LEU A 309 12.20 -12.62 -0.11
CA LEU A 309 12.35 -12.98 1.30
C LEU A 309 13.46 -14.03 1.47
N ASP A 310 13.38 -15.15 0.75
CA ASP A 310 14.43 -16.20 0.62
C ASP A 310 15.83 -15.63 0.35
N LEU A 311 15.89 -14.52 -0.38
CA LEU A 311 17.17 -13.88 -0.67
C LEU A 311 17.81 -13.19 0.54
N VAL A 312 17.08 -12.91 1.63
CA VAL A 312 17.56 -12.06 2.75
C VAL A 312 17.32 -12.60 4.14
N ASP A 313 16.41 -13.54 4.30
CA ASP A 313 16.11 -14.17 5.57
C ASP A 313 17.14 -15.27 5.90
N ALA A 314 16.93 -15.94 7.03
CA ALA A 314 17.78 -17.01 7.49
C ALA A 314 17.05 -17.83 8.55
N ASP A 315 17.56 -19.04 8.80
CA ASP A 315 17.17 -19.91 9.93
C ASP A 315 16.97 -19.16 11.27
N ALA A 316 17.81 -18.15 11.53
CA ALA A 316 17.75 -17.35 12.75
C ALA A 316 16.44 -16.54 12.88
N ASP A 317 15.88 -16.07 11.77
CA ASP A 317 14.64 -15.29 11.74
C ASP A 317 13.45 -16.17 12.17
N TYR A 318 13.45 -17.45 11.82
CA TYR A 318 12.41 -18.42 12.22
C TYR A 318 12.56 -18.97 13.64
N THR A 319 13.77 -19.01 14.18
CA THR A 319 13.97 -19.47 15.56
C THR A 319 13.31 -18.56 16.60
N ALA A 320 13.22 -17.26 16.33
CA ALA A 320 12.54 -16.30 17.19
C ALA A 320 11.04 -16.63 17.36
N ARG A 321 10.39 -17.10 16.28
CA ARG A 321 8.98 -17.51 16.28
C ARG A 321 8.70 -18.63 17.27
N ALA A 322 9.60 -19.60 17.40
CA ALA A 322 9.44 -20.71 18.35
C ALA A 322 9.41 -20.26 19.82
N THR A 323 10.06 -19.14 20.12
CA THR A 323 10.15 -18.59 21.48
C THR A 323 9.07 -17.55 21.79
N GLY A 324 8.41 -17.03 20.75
CA GLY A 324 7.43 -15.96 20.84
C GLY A 324 8.03 -14.60 21.20
N PRO A 325 7.25 -13.51 21.08
CA PRO A 325 7.75 -12.17 21.36
C PRO A 325 8.19 -12.01 22.83
N PRO A 326 9.36 -11.38 23.08
CA PRO A 326 9.87 -11.21 24.42
C PRO A 326 8.92 -10.35 25.27
N GLY A 327 8.73 -10.75 26.52
CA GLY A 327 7.84 -10.05 27.46
C GLY A 327 6.37 -10.46 27.36
N VAL A 328 5.98 -11.35 26.45
CA VAL A 328 4.62 -11.92 26.44
C VAL A 328 4.58 -13.22 27.23
N ASN A 329 3.59 -13.34 28.12
CA ASN A 329 3.49 -14.49 29.03
C ASN A 329 2.08 -15.07 29.06
N ILE A 330 1.97 -16.40 29.09
CA ILE A 330 0.70 -17.09 29.36
C ILE A 330 0.38 -16.97 30.85
N LEU A 331 -0.75 -16.35 31.18
CA LEU A 331 -1.24 -16.21 32.55
C LEU A 331 -2.05 -17.41 33.02
N GLU A 332 -2.87 -17.97 32.12
CA GLU A 332 -3.84 -19.00 32.44
C GLU A 332 -4.05 -19.91 31.24
N VAL A 333 -4.22 -21.21 31.51
CA VAL A 333 -4.69 -22.21 30.55
C VAL A 333 -5.73 -23.07 31.24
N SER A 334 -6.89 -23.21 30.61
CA SER A 334 -8.00 -24.01 31.11
C SER A 334 -8.56 -24.89 29.99
N VAL A 335 -8.97 -26.11 30.34
CA VAL A 335 -9.62 -27.05 29.43
C VAL A 335 -11.10 -27.12 29.79
N ASN A 336 -11.97 -26.70 28.88
CA ASN A 336 -13.41 -26.68 29.06
C ASN A 336 -14.06 -27.74 28.16
N ALA A 337 -14.70 -28.73 28.78
CA ALA A 337 -15.47 -29.73 28.07
C ALA A 337 -16.88 -29.19 27.79
N GLU A 338 -17.17 -28.90 26.53
CA GLU A 338 -18.48 -28.43 26.07
C GLU A 338 -19.25 -29.57 25.37
N ARG A 339 -20.57 -29.40 25.23
CA ARG A 339 -21.40 -30.36 24.46
C ARG A 339 -20.95 -30.48 22.99
N SER A 340 -20.33 -29.44 22.45
CA SER A 340 -19.82 -29.38 21.08
C SER A 340 -18.38 -29.92 20.94
N GLY A 341 -17.69 -30.23 22.04
CA GLY A 341 -16.30 -30.67 22.04
C GLY A 341 -15.47 -30.03 23.16
N THR A 342 -14.20 -30.39 23.26
CA THR A 342 -13.26 -29.76 24.20
C THR A 342 -12.71 -28.48 23.61
N ILE A 343 -12.63 -27.40 24.41
CA ILE A 343 -11.97 -26.14 24.03
C ILE A 343 -10.94 -25.81 25.11
N VAL A 344 -9.73 -25.47 24.69
CA VAL A 344 -8.70 -24.86 25.54
C VAL A 344 -8.83 -23.36 25.43
N PHE A 345 -8.98 -22.69 26.57
CA PHE A 345 -8.96 -21.24 26.71
C PHE A 345 -7.72 -20.83 27.49
N GLY A 346 -7.07 -19.75 27.09
CA GLY A 346 -6.05 -19.14 27.92
C GLY A 346 -5.95 -17.64 27.77
N LYS A 347 -5.20 -17.04 28.70
CA LYS A 347 -4.92 -15.61 28.74
C LYS A 347 -3.43 -15.37 28.57
N VAL A 348 -3.09 -14.30 27.89
CA VAL A 348 -1.73 -13.77 27.82
C VAL A 348 -1.68 -12.36 28.37
N VAL A 349 -0.50 -11.93 28.80
CA VAL A 349 -0.20 -10.53 29.12
C VAL A 349 1.05 -10.09 28.38
N ASN A 350 1.01 -8.90 27.80
CA ASN A 350 2.19 -8.24 27.29
C ASN A 350 2.85 -7.42 28.41
N THR A 351 4.03 -7.83 28.86
CA THR A 351 4.87 -7.08 29.82
C THR A 351 6.03 -6.35 29.15
N SER A 352 6.14 -6.47 27.82
CA SER A 352 7.08 -5.69 27.00
C SER A 352 6.72 -4.20 27.06
N PRO A 353 7.71 -3.30 26.96
CA PRO A 353 7.44 -1.87 26.73
C PRO A 353 6.96 -1.59 25.30
N LEU A 354 6.99 -2.57 24.41
CA LEU A 354 6.55 -2.47 23.02
C LEU A 354 5.16 -3.08 22.85
N VAL A 355 4.40 -2.55 21.90
CA VAL A 355 3.23 -3.23 21.36
C VAL A 355 3.69 -4.52 20.70
N VAL A 356 2.99 -5.63 20.95
CA VAL A 356 3.24 -6.91 20.26
C VAL A 356 2.06 -7.21 19.36
N ARG A 357 2.34 -7.70 18.16
CA ARG A 357 1.32 -8.12 17.20
C ARG A 357 1.32 -9.64 17.09
N ASN A 358 0.22 -10.19 16.62
CA ASN A 358 0.22 -11.48 15.96
C ASN A 358 0.76 -12.64 16.81
N VAL A 359 0.54 -12.58 18.12
CA VAL A 359 1.13 -13.52 19.08
C VAL A 359 0.59 -14.94 18.87
N ASP A 360 1.47 -15.83 18.41
CA ASP A 360 1.21 -17.26 18.33
C ASP A 360 1.32 -17.92 19.71
N VAL A 361 0.45 -18.91 19.93
CA VAL A 361 0.43 -19.76 21.12
C VAL A 361 0.39 -21.22 20.69
N THR A 362 1.45 -21.95 20.99
CA THR A 362 1.49 -23.40 20.82
C THR A 362 0.82 -24.08 22.00
N VAL A 363 -0.30 -24.77 21.74
CA VAL A 363 -1.07 -25.56 22.70
C VAL A 363 -0.73 -27.04 22.52
N ARG A 364 -0.25 -27.69 23.58
CA ARG A 364 -0.04 -29.15 23.61
C ARG A 364 -1.12 -29.80 24.46
N TYR A 365 -1.85 -30.72 23.86
CA TYR A 365 -2.93 -31.48 24.47
C TYR A 365 -2.39 -32.74 25.13
N MET A 366 -2.81 -33.00 26.37
CA MET A 366 -2.35 -34.16 27.14
C MET A 366 -3.51 -35.09 27.50
N ASN A 367 -3.24 -36.40 27.51
CA ASN A 367 -4.16 -37.41 28.03
C ASN A 367 -4.08 -37.53 29.57
N ASP A 368 -4.89 -38.42 30.16
CA ASP A 368 -4.92 -38.65 31.62
C ASP A 368 -3.58 -39.15 32.20
N SER A 369 -2.69 -39.72 31.38
CA SER A 369 -1.33 -40.12 31.77
C SER A 369 -0.29 -38.99 31.65
N GLY A 370 -0.67 -37.82 31.17
CA GLY A 370 0.22 -36.68 30.97
C GLY A 370 1.06 -36.75 29.69
N GLU A 371 0.73 -37.66 28.76
CA GLU A 371 1.41 -37.76 27.47
C GLU A 371 0.82 -36.76 26.47
N VAL A 372 1.68 -36.15 25.66
CA VAL A 372 1.23 -35.26 24.57
C VAL A 372 0.56 -36.09 23.47
N VAL A 373 -0.73 -35.87 23.26
CA VAL A 373 -1.55 -36.57 22.24
C VAL A 373 -1.85 -35.71 21.02
N GLY A 374 -1.49 -34.43 21.07
CA GLY A 374 -1.61 -33.52 19.94
C GLY A 374 -1.00 -32.16 20.26
N THR A 375 -0.68 -31.41 19.21
CA THR A 375 -0.17 -30.04 19.29
C THR A 375 -0.91 -29.19 18.26
N GLN A 376 -1.23 -27.95 18.60
CA GLN A 376 -1.83 -26.97 17.70
C GLN A 376 -1.25 -25.59 17.99
N VAL A 377 -1.07 -24.77 16.95
CA VAL A 377 -0.81 -23.34 17.10
C VAL A 377 -2.12 -22.59 16.95
N THR A 378 -2.36 -21.62 17.83
CA THR A 378 -3.48 -20.68 17.76
C THR A 378 -2.97 -19.26 17.98
N ARG A 379 -3.85 -18.26 17.89
CA ARG A 379 -3.52 -16.84 18.02
C ARG A 379 -4.19 -16.19 19.22
N VAL A 380 -3.51 -15.19 19.76
CA VAL A 380 -4.09 -14.26 20.73
C VAL A 380 -4.99 -13.24 20.06
N ILE A 381 -6.11 -12.94 20.71
CA ILE A 381 -7.06 -11.89 20.37
C ILE A 381 -7.13 -10.89 21.54
N PRO A 382 -7.07 -9.56 21.30
CA PRO A 382 -6.86 -8.92 20.00
C PRO A 382 -5.47 -9.23 19.43
N GLU A 383 -5.32 -9.12 18.10
CA GLU A 383 -4.05 -9.38 17.41
C GLU A 383 -2.95 -8.43 17.85
N ILE A 384 -3.32 -7.22 18.28
CA ILE A 384 -2.42 -6.21 18.83
C ILE A 384 -2.59 -6.16 20.35
N ILE A 385 -1.53 -6.43 21.10
CA ILE A 385 -1.52 -6.35 22.57
C ILE A 385 -0.57 -5.23 22.99
N ALA A 386 -1.12 -4.10 23.44
CA ALA A 386 -0.32 -2.99 23.96
C ALA A 386 0.39 -3.35 25.29
N PRO A 387 1.44 -2.60 25.69
CA PRO A 387 2.12 -2.79 26.97
C PRO A 387 1.16 -2.86 28.16
N ALA A 388 1.39 -3.83 29.04
CA ALA A 388 0.57 -4.13 30.22
C ALA A 388 -0.90 -4.52 29.95
N ARG A 389 -1.28 -4.83 28.70
CA ARG A 389 -2.61 -5.33 28.35
C ARG A 389 -2.63 -6.85 28.25
N GLU A 390 -3.83 -7.40 28.39
CA GLU A 390 -4.11 -8.83 28.28
C GLU A 390 -4.74 -9.15 26.91
N GLY A 391 -4.48 -10.37 26.44
CA GLY A 391 -5.18 -10.98 25.32
C GLY A 391 -5.67 -12.37 25.69
N VAL A 392 -6.49 -12.98 24.84
CA VAL A 392 -7.03 -14.33 25.03
C VAL A 392 -6.79 -15.21 23.81
N PHE A 393 -6.62 -16.51 24.00
CA PHE A 393 -6.55 -17.46 22.89
C PHE A 393 -7.50 -18.63 23.12
N TYR A 394 -7.90 -19.27 22.00
CA TYR A 394 -8.76 -20.44 22.00
C TYR A 394 -8.16 -21.51 21.08
N ALA A 395 -8.15 -22.77 21.51
CA ALA A 395 -7.71 -23.89 20.69
C ALA A 395 -8.63 -25.10 20.90
N ALA A 396 -8.82 -25.91 19.87
CA ALA A 396 -9.67 -27.10 19.93
C ALA A 396 -8.87 -28.32 19.46
N PRO A 397 -8.76 -29.40 20.25
CA PRO A 397 -7.99 -30.56 19.86
C PRO A 397 -8.62 -31.24 18.62
N PRO A 398 -7.79 -31.87 17.76
CA PRO A 398 -8.28 -32.70 16.67
C PRO A 398 -9.36 -33.70 17.13
N ALA A 399 -10.37 -33.91 16.26
CA ALA A 399 -11.50 -34.76 16.57
C ALA A 399 -11.05 -36.19 16.96
N GLY A 400 -11.62 -36.72 18.05
CA GLY A 400 -11.35 -38.08 18.53
C GLY A 400 -10.19 -38.20 19.53
N LEU A 401 -9.50 -37.10 19.87
CA LEU A 401 -8.50 -37.10 20.93
C LEU A 401 -9.13 -36.97 22.33
N ALA A 402 -8.73 -37.85 23.25
CA ALA A 402 -9.08 -37.72 24.66
C ALA A 402 -8.12 -36.74 25.35
N VAL A 403 -8.61 -35.54 25.65
CA VAL A 403 -7.83 -34.47 26.27
C VAL A 403 -8.26 -34.27 27.72
N ALA A 404 -7.32 -34.46 28.64
CA ALA A 404 -7.49 -34.28 30.09
C ALA A 404 -6.93 -32.95 30.58
N ALA A 405 -5.84 -32.49 29.95
CA ALA A 405 -5.16 -31.24 30.29
C ALA A 405 -4.52 -30.63 29.04
N ALA A 406 -4.12 -29.37 29.13
CA ALA A 406 -3.38 -28.68 28.09
C ALA A 406 -2.31 -27.79 28.72
N ILE A 407 -1.17 -27.66 28.04
CA ILE A 407 -0.17 -26.61 28.31
C ILE A 407 -0.08 -25.71 27.09
N ALA A 408 0.22 -24.44 27.32
CA ALA A 408 0.41 -23.47 26.26
C ALA A 408 1.73 -22.75 26.47
N THR A 409 2.44 -22.50 25.38
CA THR A 409 3.65 -21.68 25.33
C THR A 409 3.47 -20.58 24.30
N VAL A 410 3.95 -19.38 24.60
CA VAL A 410 4.03 -18.32 23.59
C VAL A 410 5.05 -18.73 22.54
N GLY A 411 4.75 -18.47 21.28
CA GLY A 411 5.55 -18.89 20.14
C GLY A 411 4.88 -19.97 19.30
N GLY A 412 5.21 -19.97 18.02
CA GLY A 412 4.80 -20.96 17.04
C GLY A 412 5.64 -22.24 17.09
N ILE A 413 5.49 -23.08 16.07
CA ILE A 413 6.39 -24.20 15.84
C ILE A 413 7.64 -23.66 15.15
N ALA A 414 8.83 -24.07 15.60
CA ALA A 414 10.07 -23.70 14.94
C ALA A 414 10.00 -24.10 13.46
N ARG A 415 10.23 -23.11 12.59
CA ARG A 415 10.53 -23.33 11.17
C ARG A 415 12.04 -23.26 10.98
N ALA A 416 12.49 -23.88 9.92
CA ALA A 416 13.79 -23.67 9.35
C ALA A 416 13.57 -22.94 8.04
N ASP A 417 14.51 -22.09 7.70
CA ASP A 417 14.71 -21.57 6.35
C ASP A 417 14.92 -22.78 5.42
N ASP A 418 14.26 -22.79 4.28
CA ASP A 418 14.32 -23.89 3.31
C ASP A 418 15.29 -23.65 2.16
N ASP A 419 16.00 -22.53 2.17
CA ASP A 419 17.16 -22.29 1.32
C ASP A 419 18.46 -22.04 2.13
N ASP A 420 19.57 -21.79 1.42
CA ASP A 420 20.93 -21.65 1.99
C ASP A 420 21.53 -20.27 1.62
N VAL A 421 20.70 -19.29 1.23
CA VAL A 421 21.07 -17.94 0.80
C VAL A 421 20.63 -16.94 1.86
N ALA A 422 21.47 -15.94 2.14
CA ALA A 422 21.13 -14.87 3.08
C ALA A 422 21.93 -13.61 2.73
N LEU A 423 21.37 -12.78 1.85
CA LEU A 423 21.93 -11.47 1.51
C LEU A 423 21.64 -10.48 2.63
N GLU A 424 22.58 -9.57 2.87
CA GLU A 424 22.26 -8.39 3.67
C GLU A 424 21.18 -7.59 2.92
N LEU A 425 20.09 -7.20 3.61
CA LEU A 425 18.98 -6.49 2.98
C LEU A 425 19.44 -5.26 2.18
N GLN A 426 20.38 -4.47 2.72
CA GLN A 426 20.93 -3.30 2.02
C GLN A 426 21.67 -3.69 0.72
N GLN A 427 22.28 -4.88 0.69
CA GLN A 427 22.92 -5.40 -0.52
C GLN A 427 21.88 -5.77 -1.58
N LEU A 428 20.81 -6.49 -1.22
CA LEU A 428 19.72 -6.80 -2.15
C LEU A 428 19.10 -5.52 -2.72
N ILE A 429 18.79 -4.55 -1.85
CA ILE A 429 18.22 -3.27 -2.27
C ILE A 429 19.16 -2.53 -3.23
N SER A 430 20.47 -2.53 -2.98
CA SER A 430 21.45 -1.93 -3.90
C SER A 430 21.52 -2.65 -5.25
N ILE A 431 21.26 -3.96 -5.31
CA ILE A 431 21.18 -4.72 -6.56
C ILE A 431 19.92 -4.32 -7.32
N ILE A 432 18.77 -4.28 -6.64
CA ILE A 432 17.48 -3.92 -7.22
C ILE A 432 17.50 -2.49 -7.75
N THR A 433 17.89 -1.50 -6.94
CA THR A 433 17.79 -0.08 -7.34
C THR A 433 18.98 0.41 -8.14
N GLY A 434 20.14 -0.26 -8.02
CA GLY A 434 21.37 0.09 -8.73
C GLY A 434 21.50 -0.52 -10.12
N HIS A 435 20.56 -1.37 -10.54
CA HIS A 435 20.58 -1.98 -11.87
C HIS A 435 20.42 -0.93 -12.98
N GLU A 436 21.26 -1.03 -14.01
CA GLU A 436 21.18 -0.19 -15.21
C GLU A 436 20.62 -1.05 -16.34
N ARG A 437 19.33 -0.86 -16.65
CA ARG A 437 18.66 -1.57 -17.75
C ARG A 437 19.33 -1.25 -19.08
N ALA A 438 19.35 -2.22 -19.98
CA ALA A 438 19.97 -2.05 -21.30
C ALA A 438 19.32 -0.87 -22.05
N GLY A 439 20.15 0.07 -22.52
CA GLY A 439 19.68 1.24 -23.26
C GLY A 439 19.18 2.41 -22.40
N ALA A 440 19.05 2.23 -21.09
CA ALA A 440 18.85 3.34 -20.16
C ALA A 440 20.19 4.04 -19.84
N SER A 441 20.11 5.27 -19.34
CA SER A 441 21.27 5.98 -18.79
C SER A 441 21.10 6.13 -17.28
N GLY A 442 21.97 5.50 -16.49
CA GLY A 442 21.95 5.57 -15.04
C GLY A 442 21.14 4.47 -14.36
N ASN A 443 21.04 4.56 -13.03
CA ASN A 443 20.37 3.57 -12.20
C ASN A 443 18.86 3.66 -12.41
N THR A 444 18.31 2.73 -13.20
CA THR A 444 16.86 2.64 -13.47
C THR A 444 16.19 1.54 -12.67
N GLY A 445 16.98 0.74 -11.96
CA GLY A 445 16.53 -0.38 -11.18
C GLY A 445 16.06 -1.56 -12.02
N VAL A 446 15.87 -2.69 -11.34
CA VAL A 446 15.20 -3.87 -11.86
C VAL A 446 13.73 -3.55 -12.02
N SER A 447 13.15 -3.98 -13.16
CA SER A 447 11.74 -3.76 -13.48
C SER A 447 10.96 -5.04 -13.73
N ASN A 448 11.60 -6.20 -13.74
CA ASN A 448 10.94 -7.50 -13.88
C ASN A 448 11.82 -8.62 -13.27
N VAL A 449 11.27 -9.83 -13.15
CA VAL A 449 11.96 -10.97 -12.51
C VAL A 449 13.19 -11.45 -13.29
N ALA A 450 13.19 -11.33 -14.62
CA ALA A 450 14.34 -11.73 -15.42
C ALA A 450 15.53 -10.79 -15.19
N GLU A 451 15.27 -9.48 -15.10
CA GLU A 451 16.27 -8.48 -14.73
C GLU A 451 16.79 -8.68 -13.31
N LEU A 452 15.93 -9.10 -12.36
CA LEU A 452 16.34 -9.44 -11.00
C LEU A 452 17.36 -10.58 -11.03
N TYR A 453 17.03 -11.67 -11.72
CA TYR A 453 17.91 -12.82 -11.89
C TYR A 453 19.24 -12.43 -12.53
N ASP A 454 19.19 -11.68 -13.64
CA ASP A 454 20.37 -11.20 -14.35
C ASP A 454 21.24 -10.27 -13.47
N ALA A 455 20.62 -9.45 -12.62
CA ALA A 455 21.33 -8.59 -11.68
C ALA A 455 22.04 -9.40 -10.57
N LEU A 456 21.38 -10.45 -10.06
CA LEU A 456 21.92 -11.34 -9.03
C LEU A 456 23.07 -12.21 -9.57
N VAL A 457 22.93 -12.77 -10.77
CA VAL A 457 23.92 -13.69 -11.38
C VAL A 457 25.02 -12.93 -12.13
N GLY A 458 24.69 -11.79 -12.75
CA GLY A 458 25.58 -11.00 -13.61
C GLY A 458 26.40 -9.91 -12.91
N GLY A 459 26.12 -9.62 -11.63
CA GLY A 459 26.85 -8.63 -10.83
C GLY A 459 28.36 -8.88 -10.84
N ASN A 460 29.12 -7.94 -11.43
CA ASN A 460 30.53 -8.06 -11.85
C ASN A 460 31.57 -8.14 -10.71
N GLY A 461 31.20 -8.63 -9.53
CA GLY A 461 32.11 -8.74 -8.41
C GLY A 461 31.46 -9.38 -7.20
N SER A 462 31.69 -10.69 -7.05
CA SER A 462 31.82 -11.32 -5.74
C SER A 462 30.66 -11.01 -4.79
N LEU A 463 29.53 -11.67 -5.00
CA LEU A 463 28.75 -12.19 -3.87
C LEU A 463 29.67 -13.15 -3.09
N THR A 464 30.65 -12.61 -2.39
CA THR A 464 31.33 -13.30 -1.29
C THR A 464 30.38 -13.27 -0.12
N LEU A 465 29.27 -14.00 -0.28
CA LEU A 465 28.48 -14.51 0.82
C LEU A 465 29.47 -15.16 1.78
N THR A 466 29.49 -14.65 3.01
CA THR A 466 30.53 -14.98 3.99
C THR A 466 30.29 -16.38 4.58
N GLY A 467 30.41 -17.41 3.76
CA GLY A 467 30.28 -18.80 4.17
C GLY A 467 29.97 -19.70 2.99
N ALA A 468 31.00 -20.31 2.39
CA ALA A 468 30.95 -21.14 1.19
C ALA A 468 30.50 -20.38 -0.08
N GLY A 469 31.31 -20.45 -1.14
CA GLY A 469 31.06 -19.73 -2.38
C GLY A 469 29.77 -20.18 -3.05
N VAL A 470 28.84 -19.24 -3.19
CA VAL A 470 27.64 -19.39 -4.01
C VAL A 470 28.08 -19.36 -5.47
N SER A 471 28.12 -20.53 -6.11
CA SER A 471 27.96 -20.66 -7.57
C SER A 471 26.59 -20.08 -7.98
N SER A 472 26.27 -19.88 -9.26
CA SER A 472 24.89 -19.54 -9.65
C SER A 472 23.83 -20.51 -9.07
N SER A 473 24.23 -21.75 -8.79
CA SER A 473 23.37 -22.86 -8.35
C SER A 473 22.36 -22.59 -7.20
N PRO A 474 22.66 -21.90 -6.09
CA PRO A 474 21.65 -21.60 -5.06
C PRO A 474 20.65 -20.52 -5.49
N ILE A 475 21.11 -19.51 -6.26
CA ILE A 475 20.20 -18.52 -6.86
C ILE A 475 19.31 -19.21 -7.91
N ASP A 476 19.89 -20.11 -8.71
CA ASP A 476 19.14 -20.94 -9.65
C ASP A 476 18.05 -21.75 -8.92
N GLU A 477 18.38 -22.36 -7.77
CA GLU A 477 17.47 -23.17 -6.95
C GLU A 477 16.29 -22.35 -6.39
N ILE A 478 16.54 -21.17 -5.82
CA ILE A 478 15.48 -20.27 -5.34
C ILE A 478 14.51 -19.94 -6.48
N PHE A 479 15.02 -19.47 -7.62
CA PHE A 479 14.16 -19.13 -8.76
C PHE A 479 13.38 -20.34 -9.29
N ILE A 480 13.97 -21.55 -9.27
CA ILE A 480 13.29 -22.78 -9.66
C ILE A 480 12.18 -23.16 -8.66
N ASN A 481 12.45 -23.07 -7.37
CA ASN A 481 11.49 -23.38 -6.30
C ASN A 481 10.28 -22.44 -6.35
N HIS A 482 10.52 -21.16 -6.65
CA HIS A 482 9.48 -20.15 -6.90
C HIS A 482 8.90 -20.18 -8.31
N GLY A 483 9.22 -21.17 -9.15
CA GLY A 483 8.59 -21.35 -10.46
C GLY A 483 8.94 -20.30 -11.52
N PHE A 484 10.04 -19.55 -11.35
CA PHE A 484 10.54 -18.58 -12.32
C PHE A 484 11.57 -19.20 -13.25
N PHE A 485 11.03 -19.98 -14.19
CA PHE A 485 11.71 -20.44 -15.38
C PHE A 485 10.74 -20.44 -16.56
N ALA A 486 11.28 -20.48 -17.77
CA ALA A 486 10.46 -20.65 -18.96
C ALA A 486 9.92 -22.09 -19.07
N ASP A 487 8.77 -22.37 -18.45
CA ASP A 487 7.99 -23.63 -18.56
C ASP A 487 7.43 -23.79 -19.98
N LEU A 488 8.18 -24.47 -20.85
CA LEU A 488 7.86 -24.58 -22.28
C LEU A 488 6.92 -25.74 -22.59
N ASP A 489 6.87 -26.75 -21.73
CA ASP A 489 6.02 -27.93 -21.90
C ASP A 489 4.78 -27.95 -21.00
N GLY A 490 4.71 -27.04 -20.02
CA GLY A 490 3.57 -26.82 -19.13
C GLY A 490 3.48 -27.81 -17.98
N ASP A 491 4.55 -28.58 -17.72
CA ASP A 491 4.58 -29.60 -16.67
C ASP A 491 4.90 -29.03 -15.28
N LYS A 492 5.29 -27.73 -15.23
CA LYS A 492 5.55 -26.94 -14.03
C LYS A 492 6.76 -27.43 -13.24
N LYS A 493 7.74 -28.04 -13.92
CA LYS A 493 8.99 -28.48 -13.33
C LYS A 493 10.13 -28.11 -14.25
N TYR A 494 11.18 -27.55 -13.67
CA TYR A 494 12.35 -27.20 -14.45
C TYR A 494 13.07 -28.45 -14.98
N ASP A 495 13.10 -28.60 -16.30
CA ASP A 495 13.95 -29.53 -17.04
C ASP A 495 14.87 -28.74 -17.99
N PRO A 496 16.19 -28.62 -17.73
CA PRO A 496 17.10 -27.86 -18.58
C PRO A 496 17.25 -28.41 -20.02
N GLU A 497 16.74 -29.61 -20.32
CA GLU A 497 16.70 -30.14 -21.69
C GLU A 497 15.44 -29.70 -22.46
N VAL A 498 14.40 -29.24 -21.77
CA VAL A 498 13.07 -28.94 -22.33
C VAL A 498 12.68 -27.47 -22.14
N ASP A 499 12.95 -26.92 -20.96
CA ASP A 499 12.62 -25.56 -20.56
C ASP A 499 13.67 -24.54 -20.95
N GLY A 500 13.26 -23.28 -20.89
CA GLY A 500 14.13 -22.14 -21.21
C GLY A 500 14.95 -21.65 -20.02
N GLU A 501 15.28 -20.36 -20.04
CA GLU A 501 16.16 -19.75 -19.05
C GLU A 501 15.46 -19.57 -17.69
N ILE A 502 16.24 -19.69 -16.62
CA ILE A 502 15.83 -19.34 -15.24
C ILE A 502 15.69 -17.81 -15.14
N GLY A 503 14.80 -17.33 -14.28
CA GLY A 503 14.47 -15.90 -14.15
C GLY A 503 13.42 -15.43 -15.16
N GLN A 504 13.20 -16.18 -16.23
CA GLN A 504 12.08 -15.95 -17.14
C GLN A 504 10.79 -16.57 -16.60
N SER A 505 9.68 -16.25 -17.24
CA SER A 505 8.43 -16.95 -16.99
C SER A 505 7.66 -17.16 -18.29
N SER A 506 7.19 -18.37 -18.55
CA SER A 506 6.43 -18.71 -19.76
C SER A 506 5.40 -19.78 -19.46
N HIS A 507 4.41 -19.94 -20.33
CA HIS A 507 3.54 -21.12 -20.30
C HIS A 507 3.01 -21.49 -21.69
N PRO A 508 2.77 -22.78 -21.98
CA PRO A 508 1.98 -23.17 -23.13
C PRO A 508 0.50 -22.78 -22.94
N VAL A 509 -0.33 -22.99 -23.97
CA VAL A 509 -1.78 -22.75 -23.85
C VAL A 509 -2.33 -23.47 -22.63
N ALA A 510 -2.88 -22.70 -21.68
CA ALA A 510 -3.42 -23.23 -20.43
C ALA A 510 -4.95 -23.21 -20.46
N GLN A 511 -5.56 -24.27 -19.91
CA GLN A 511 -7.01 -24.35 -19.70
C GLN A 511 -7.25 -24.43 -18.20
N ILE A 512 -7.83 -23.38 -17.63
CA ILE A 512 -8.15 -23.34 -16.21
C ILE A 512 -9.66 -23.17 -16.08
N GLY A 513 -10.31 -24.21 -15.57
CA GLY A 513 -11.77 -24.32 -15.61
C GLY A 513 -12.30 -24.26 -17.05
N GLY A 514 -13.08 -23.22 -17.35
CA GLY A 514 -13.67 -22.97 -18.68
C GLY A 514 -12.98 -21.85 -19.48
N THR A 515 -11.91 -21.27 -18.95
CA THR A 515 -11.17 -20.16 -19.58
C THR A 515 -9.90 -20.69 -20.23
N SER A 516 -9.67 -20.28 -21.47
CA SER A 516 -8.48 -20.61 -22.25
C SER A 516 -7.51 -19.42 -22.21
N TYR A 517 -6.31 -19.64 -21.71
CA TYR A 517 -5.23 -18.66 -21.74
C TYR A 517 -4.28 -19.01 -22.90
N PRO A 518 -3.95 -18.05 -23.78
CA PRO A 518 -3.03 -18.28 -24.88
C PRO A 518 -1.64 -18.65 -24.36
N ALA A 519 -0.80 -19.27 -25.18
CA ALA A 519 0.59 -19.49 -24.78
C ALA A 519 1.30 -18.13 -24.60
N ILE A 520 2.11 -18.03 -23.55
CA ILE A 520 3.01 -16.92 -23.31
C ILE A 520 4.43 -17.43 -23.58
N ILE A 521 5.07 -16.86 -24.59
CA ILE A 521 6.50 -17.07 -24.91
C ILE A 521 7.32 -16.42 -23.77
N PRO A 522 8.56 -16.87 -23.46
CA PRO A 522 9.25 -16.38 -22.28
C PRO A 522 9.25 -14.87 -22.10
N ARG A 523 8.72 -14.45 -20.96
CA ARG A 523 8.59 -13.07 -20.52
C ARG A 523 9.97 -12.51 -20.23
N ARG A 524 10.54 -11.88 -21.23
CA ARG A 524 11.43 -10.73 -21.05
C ARG A 524 10.61 -9.51 -21.42
N ASP A 525 10.81 -8.38 -20.73
CA ASP A 525 10.28 -7.12 -21.24
C ASP A 525 10.61 -7.05 -22.73
N PRO A 526 9.62 -6.83 -23.63
CA PRO A 526 9.96 -6.56 -25.00
C PRO A 526 10.90 -5.35 -24.98
N ASP A 527 12.07 -5.47 -25.60
CA ASP A 527 12.93 -4.31 -25.84
C ASP A 527 12.02 -3.20 -26.39
N ALA A 528 12.11 -2.00 -25.80
CA ALA A 528 11.42 -0.85 -26.39
C ALA A 528 11.83 -0.80 -27.87
N PHE A 529 10.87 -0.97 -28.77
CA PHE A 529 11.18 -1.01 -30.19
C PHE A 529 11.87 0.30 -30.57
N ASP A 530 13.05 0.19 -31.18
CA ASP A 530 13.79 1.33 -31.68
C ASP A 530 12.91 2.04 -32.74
N GLY A 531 12.36 3.21 -32.37
CA GLY A 531 11.45 4.00 -33.19
C GLY A 531 9.95 3.91 -32.87
N ALA A 532 9.53 3.33 -31.73
CA ALA A 532 8.13 3.36 -31.26
C ALA A 532 7.60 4.77 -30.86
N PHE A 533 8.48 5.76 -30.83
CA PHE A 533 8.17 7.12 -30.42
C PHE A 533 8.14 8.03 -31.63
N VAL A 534 7.01 8.69 -31.84
CA VAL A 534 6.88 9.78 -32.80
C VAL A 534 6.98 11.09 -32.04
N THR A 535 7.87 11.99 -32.44
CA THR A 535 7.83 13.36 -31.93
C THR A 535 6.69 14.09 -32.64
N ILE A 536 5.67 14.47 -31.88
CA ILE A 536 4.55 15.27 -32.38
C ILE A 536 4.82 16.72 -32.01
N ASP A 537 5.02 17.55 -33.02
CA ASP A 537 5.19 19.00 -32.87
C ASP A 537 3.84 19.69 -33.00
N THR A 538 3.28 20.16 -31.88
CA THR A 538 2.02 20.90 -31.82
C THR A 538 2.22 22.42 -31.88
N GLY A 539 3.47 22.88 -32.10
CA GLY A 539 3.86 24.27 -31.91
C GLY A 539 3.80 24.69 -30.44
N ASP A 540 3.56 25.97 -30.13
CA ASP A 540 3.56 26.48 -28.74
C ASP A 540 2.28 26.17 -27.93
N GLY A 541 1.37 25.35 -28.47
CA GLY A 541 0.08 25.04 -27.86
C GLY A 541 0.05 23.67 -27.17
N SER A 542 -0.57 23.61 -25.99
CA SER A 542 -0.97 22.33 -25.38
C SER A 542 -2.30 21.88 -25.97
N VAL A 543 -2.36 20.67 -26.50
CA VAL A 543 -3.58 20.08 -27.07
C VAL A 543 -3.74 18.65 -26.55
N GLU A 544 -4.97 18.22 -26.33
CA GLU A 544 -5.27 16.82 -26.08
C GLU A 544 -5.33 16.09 -27.43
N ALA A 545 -4.74 14.91 -27.51
CA ALA A 545 -4.76 14.06 -28.69
C ALA A 545 -5.40 12.72 -28.33
N VAL A 546 -6.48 12.38 -29.03
CA VAL A 546 -7.05 11.03 -29.02
C VAL A 546 -6.35 10.23 -30.10
N ILE A 547 -5.58 9.22 -29.69
CA ILE A 547 -4.94 8.28 -30.59
C ILE A 547 -5.85 7.06 -30.66
N GLN A 548 -6.38 6.79 -31.84
CA GLN A 548 -7.26 5.67 -32.11
C GLN A 548 -6.57 4.67 -33.02
N ILE A 549 -6.48 3.43 -32.57
CA ILE A 549 -6.01 2.29 -33.36
C ILE A 549 -7.22 1.45 -33.73
N SER A 550 -7.53 1.40 -35.02
CA SER A 550 -8.65 0.63 -35.54
C SER A 550 -8.14 -0.67 -36.14
N MET A 551 -8.69 -1.80 -35.72
CA MET A 551 -8.40 -3.14 -36.24
C MET A 551 -9.65 -3.68 -36.92
N PRO A 552 -9.85 -3.51 -38.24
CA PRO A 552 -11.08 -3.93 -38.91
C PRO A 552 -11.09 -5.43 -39.22
N ALA A 553 -9.91 -6.06 -39.29
CA ALA A 553 -9.74 -7.45 -39.73
C ALA A 553 -10.32 -8.48 -38.74
N ASP A 554 -10.42 -8.14 -37.45
CA ASP A 554 -11.01 -8.99 -36.40
C ASP A 554 -12.47 -8.62 -36.09
N GLY A 555 -13.08 -7.70 -36.85
CA GLY A 555 -14.42 -7.18 -36.58
C GLY A 555 -14.46 -6.02 -35.58
N GLY A 556 -13.31 -5.43 -35.22
CA GLY A 556 -13.19 -4.28 -34.33
C GLY A 556 -12.90 -4.63 -32.88
N SER A 557 -12.77 -5.91 -32.53
CA SER A 557 -12.63 -6.38 -31.14
C SER A 557 -11.33 -5.96 -30.47
N GLY A 558 -10.26 -5.76 -31.24
CA GLY A 558 -8.98 -5.26 -30.76
C GLY A 558 -8.71 -3.80 -31.13
N SER A 559 -9.73 -3.04 -31.54
CA SER A 559 -9.59 -1.59 -31.70
C SER A 559 -9.57 -0.91 -30.32
N TYR A 560 -8.68 0.04 -30.11
CA TYR A 560 -8.61 0.82 -28.87
C TYR A 560 -8.28 2.27 -29.17
N ALA A 561 -8.52 3.14 -28.20
CA ALA A 561 -8.12 4.53 -28.25
C ALA A 561 -7.71 4.99 -26.87
N TYR A 562 -6.74 5.90 -26.82
CA TYR A 562 -6.29 6.54 -25.60
C TYR A 562 -6.11 8.03 -25.84
N VAL A 563 -6.14 8.80 -24.76
CA VAL A 563 -5.98 10.25 -24.80
C VAL A 563 -4.66 10.60 -24.15
N THR A 564 -3.87 11.42 -24.83
CA THR A 564 -2.62 11.96 -24.30
C THR A 564 -2.59 13.47 -24.47
N THR A 565 -1.85 14.18 -23.64
CA THR A 565 -1.71 15.64 -23.73
C THR A 565 -0.37 15.95 -24.37
N LEU A 566 -0.39 16.75 -25.43
CA LEU A 566 0.78 17.13 -26.21
C LEU A 566 1.09 18.61 -25.99
N SER A 567 2.35 18.97 -25.80
CA SER A 567 2.79 20.36 -25.62
C SER A 567 4.15 20.61 -26.29
N GLY A 568 4.24 21.57 -27.21
CA GLY A 568 5.54 21.81 -27.86
C GLY A 568 5.93 20.67 -28.80
N LYS A 569 7.08 20.07 -28.52
CA LYS A 569 7.66 18.93 -29.26
C LYS A 569 7.76 17.73 -28.33
N ASP A 570 6.63 17.12 -28.02
CA ASP A 570 6.58 15.97 -27.13
C ASP A 570 6.74 14.67 -27.94
N ARG A 571 7.51 13.73 -27.37
CA ARG A 571 7.59 12.35 -27.88
C ARG A 571 6.38 11.60 -27.37
N VAL A 572 5.65 11.00 -28.29
CA VAL A 572 4.47 10.21 -28.01
C VAL A 572 4.74 8.79 -28.46
N GLU A 573 4.57 7.85 -27.55
CA GLU A 573 4.58 6.44 -27.92
C GLU A 573 3.27 6.08 -28.62
N LEU A 574 3.39 5.57 -29.84
CA LEU A 574 2.26 5.00 -30.57
C LEU A 574 2.34 3.48 -30.41
N ALA A 575 1.51 2.95 -29.51
CA ALA A 575 1.35 1.51 -29.35
C ALA A 575 0.66 0.96 -30.60
N VAL A 576 1.41 0.66 -31.66
CA VAL A 576 0.88 0.17 -32.93
C VAL A 576 1.03 -1.35 -33.00
N PRO A 577 -0.05 -2.12 -33.23
CA PRO A 577 0.02 -3.57 -33.39
C PRO A 577 1.00 -3.97 -34.50
N GLY A 578 1.68 -5.11 -34.36
CA GLY A 578 2.69 -5.56 -35.32
C GLY A 578 2.17 -5.70 -36.76
N ALA A 579 3.08 -5.58 -37.74
CA ALA A 579 2.75 -5.63 -39.16
C ALA A 579 1.97 -6.91 -39.58
N GLY A 580 1.06 -6.76 -40.54
CA GLY A 580 0.19 -7.81 -41.08
C GLY A 580 -1.15 -7.97 -40.37
N GLN A 581 -1.44 -7.16 -39.35
CA GLN A 581 -2.71 -7.21 -38.60
C GLN A 581 -3.82 -6.32 -39.20
N GLY A 582 -3.50 -5.54 -40.25
CA GLY A 582 -4.46 -4.68 -40.94
C GLY A 582 -5.02 -3.57 -40.06
N ALA A 583 -4.23 -3.09 -39.09
CA ALA A 583 -4.59 -2.01 -38.19
C ALA A 583 -4.34 -0.64 -38.83
N GLU A 584 -5.08 0.37 -38.40
CA GLU A 584 -4.98 1.74 -38.90
C GLU A 584 -4.92 2.71 -37.70
N ILE A 585 -3.89 3.55 -37.68
CA ILE A 585 -3.70 4.58 -36.65
C ILE A 585 -4.37 5.86 -37.11
N THR A 586 -5.15 6.47 -36.23
CA THR A 586 -5.78 7.77 -36.43
C THR A 586 -5.49 8.65 -35.22
N ILE A 587 -4.81 9.78 -35.43
CA ILE A 587 -4.60 10.77 -34.37
C ILE A 587 -5.61 11.90 -34.58
N ILE A 588 -6.39 12.16 -33.55
CA ILE A 588 -7.42 13.20 -33.51
C ILE A 588 -7.00 14.21 -32.46
N THR A 589 -6.77 15.47 -32.85
CA THR A 589 -6.54 16.52 -31.85
C THR A 589 -7.86 17.13 -31.40
N ILE A 590 -7.97 17.33 -30.08
CA ILE A 590 -9.12 17.89 -29.38
C ILE A 590 -8.66 18.98 -28.41
N ASP A 591 -9.46 20.02 -28.28
CA ASP A 591 -9.22 21.11 -27.35
C ASP A 591 -10.58 21.73 -26.98
N LYS A 592 -10.68 22.29 -25.78
CA LYS A 592 -11.91 22.91 -25.27
C LYS A 592 -12.44 24.07 -26.13
N ASP A 593 -11.56 24.73 -26.88
CA ASP A 593 -11.89 25.90 -27.69
C ASP A 593 -12.04 25.59 -29.19
N PHE A 594 -11.81 24.34 -29.61
CA PHE A 594 -11.78 23.93 -31.02
C PHE A 594 -12.63 22.68 -31.33
N LYS A 595 -12.95 22.46 -32.61
CA LYS A 595 -13.61 21.22 -33.06
C LYS A 595 -12.57 20.11 -33.22
N PRO A 596 -12.87 18.85 -32.87
CA PRO A 596 -11.99 17.71 -33.13
C PRO A 596 -11.60 17.60 -34.61
N VAL A 597 -10.31 17.41 -34.89
CA VAL A 597 -9.78 17.23 -36.25
C VAL A 597 -8.93 15.97 -36.31
N ILE A 598 -9.12 15.15 -37.35
CA ILE A 598 -8.19 14.06 -37.66
C ILE A 598 -6.91 14.70 -38.20
N ALA A 599 -5.89 14.71 -37.36
CA ALA A 599 -4.59 15.29 -37.64
C ALA A 599 -3.72 14.37 -38.51
N PHE A 600 -3.84 13.06 -38.29
CA PHE A 600 -3.00 12.08 -38.97
C PHE A 600 -3.73 10.74 -39.10
N ARG A 601 -3.46 10.02 -40.19
CA ARG A 601 -3.93 8.65 -40.39
C ARG A 601 -2.89 7.87 -41.19
N ILE A 602 -2.53 6.68 -40.72
CA ILE A 602 -1.57 5.81 -41.39
C ILE A 602 -1.94 4.34 -41.16
N ASP A 603 -1.65 3.48 -42.12
CA ASP A 603 -1.76 2.04 -41.97
C ASP A 603 -0.64 1.52 -41.05
N ALA A 604 -0.90 0.52 -40.21
CA ALA A 604 0.08 -0.02 -39.29
C ALA A 604 1.29 -0.63 -40.02
N ASP A 605 1.09 -1.25 -41.18
CA ASP A 605 2.19 -1.84 -41.96
C ASP A 605 3.08 -0.74 -42.54
N GLU A 606 2.47 0.35 -43.01
CA GLU A 606 3.18 1.54 -43.50
C GLU A 606 3.90 2.27 -42.36
N PHE A 607 3.28 2.35 -41.18
CA PHE A 607 3.88 2.91 -39.97
C PHE A 607 5.16 2.14 -39.59
N HIS A 608 5.08 0.82 -39.50
CA HIS A 608 6.23 -0.02 -39.16
C HIS A 608 7.32 0.03 -40.23
N GLU A 609 6.97 0.08 -41.53
CA GLU A 609 7.94 0.28 -42.60
C GLU A 609 8.67 1.64 -42.48
N MET A 610 7.97 2.70 -42.06
CA MET A 610 8.58 4.02 -41.87
C MET A 610 9.42 4.11 -40.59
N VAL A 611 9.04 3.37 -39.53
CA VAL A 611 9.85 3.19 -38.31
C VAL A 611 11.15 2.47 -38.64
N GLU A 612 11.09 1.31 -39.30
CA GLU A 612 12.26 0.50 -39.68
C GLU A 612 13.23 1.28 -40.58
N ASN A 613 12.71 2.13 -41.46
CA ASN A 613 13.52 2.95 -42.36
C ASN A 613 13.96 4.30 -41.76
N GLY A 614 13.57 4.60 -40.52
CA GLY A 614 13.91 5.83 -39.80
C GLY A 614 13.34 7.11 -40.43
N THR A 615 12.25 7.01 -41.19
CA THR A 615 11.68 8.14 -41.95
C THR A 615 10.55 8.87 -41.23
N ILE A 616 10.03 8.32 -40.11
CA ILE A 616 8.90 8.88 -39.35
C ILE A 616 9.30 9.71 -38.12
N SER A 617 10.60 9.97 -37.91
CA SER A 617 11.13 10.55 -36.66
C SER A 617 10.58 11.93 -36.30
N GLU A 618 10.01 12.68 -37.25
CA GLU A 618 9.32 13.95 -37.00
C GLU A 618 8.00 14.00 -37.78
N LEU A 619 6.88 13.83 -37.06
CA LEU A 619 5.55 13.98 -37.63
C LEU A 619 5.05 15.40 -37.34
N GLN A 620 5.12 16.29 -38.33
CA GLN A 620 4.57 17.64 -38.19
C GLN A 620 3.06 17.64 -38.42
N ILE A 621 2.30 17.82 -37.34
CA ILE A 621 0.88 18.08 -37.40
C ILE A 621 0.70 19.59 -37.44
N THR A 622 0.49 20.15 -38.63
CA THR A 622 0.20 21.59 -38.77
C THR A 622 -1.17 21.86 -38.14
N PRO A 623 -1.30 22.79 -37.18
CA PRO A 623 -2.61 23.23 -36.70
C PRO A 623 -3.44 23.71 -37.89
N ILE A 624 -4.64 23.14 -38.09
CA ILE A 624 -5.54 23.63 -39.14
C ILE A 624 -6.14 24.95 -38.65
N GLU A 625 -5.72 26.08 -39.22
CA GLU A 625 -6.44 27.35 -39.06
C GLU A 625 -7.84 27.21 -39.69
N LEU A 626 -8.89 27.24 -38.86
CA LEU A 626 -10.27 27.40 -39.31
C LEU A 626 -10.71 28.84 -39.14
N GLU A 627 -11.34 29.39 -40.18
CA GLU A 627 -11.83 30.77 -40.14
C GLU A 627 -12.83 31.00 -38.99
N PRO A 628 -12.80 32.18 -38.33
CA PRO A 628 -13.70 32.48 -37.22
C PRO A 628 -15.18 32.45 -37.67
N GLY A 629 -15.99 31.55 -37.11
CA GLY A 629 -17.45 31.64 -37.26
C GLY A 629 -18.32 30.37 -37.20
N ALA A 630 -17.80 29.18 -36.94
CA ALA A 630 -18.64 27.96 -36.93
C ALA A 630 -19.34 27.72 -35.57
N ASN A 631 -20.43 28.45 -35.30
CA ASN A 631 -21.32 28.20 -34.15
C ASN A 631 -21.93 26.78 -34.19
N ILE A 632 -21.78 26.03 -33.10
CA ILE A 632 -22.59 24.85 -32.81
C ILE A 632 -23.74 25.30 -31.89
N ALA A 633 -24.98 25.28 -32.38
CA ALA A 633 -26.14 25.55 -31.54
C ALA A 633 -26.46 24.33 -30.65
N PRO A 634 -26.85 24.53 -29.38
CA PRO A 634 -27.27 23.42 -28.52
C PRO A 634 -28.60 22.82 -29.03
N PRO A 635 -28.83 21.51 -28.88
CA PRO A 635 -30.12 20.91 -29.19
C PRO A 635 -31.16 21.40 -28.17
N GLY A 636 -32.24 21.99 -28.68
CA GLY A 636 -33.27 22.67 -27.91
C GLY A 636 -34.25 21.76 -27.16
N GLU A 637 -34.80 22.32 -26.08
CA GLU A 637 -35.89 21.76 -25.29
C GLU A 637 -37.24 21.75 -26.04
N ASN A 638 -38.06 20.76 -25.65
CA ASN A 638 -39.51 20.54 -25.89
C ASN A 638 -39.90 19.74 -27.14
N VAL A 639 -40.50 18.54 -26.98
CA VAL A 639 -41.97 18.31 -27.05
C VAL A 639 -42.38 17.07 -26.23
N SER A 640 -43.61 17.15 -25.73
CA SER A 640 -44.37 16.51 -24.66
C SER A 640 -44.89 15.07 -24.79
N ALA A 641 -45.26 14.55 -23.62
CA ALA A 641 -46.06 13.37 -23.26
C ALA A 641 -47.29 13.01 -24.13
N ILE A 642 -47.57 11.70 -24.21
CA ILE A 642 -48.91 11.12 -24.32
C ILE A 642 -49.06 9.98 -23.30
N GLN A 643 -50.20 10.00 -22.62
CA GLN A 643 -50.63 9.19 -21.49
C GLN A 643 -51.59 8.05 -21.90
N PHE A 644 -51.64 7.00 -21.04
CA PHE A 644 -52.79 6.14 -20.66
C PHE A 644 -53.17 5.00 -21.66
N ASN A 645 -53.50 3.74 -21.27
CA ASN A 645 -54.16 3.25 -20.05
C ASN A 645 -54.19 1.71 -19.84
N PHE A 646 -54.22 1.30 -18.56
CA PHE A 646 -54.92 0.20 -17.84
C PHE A 646 -55.23 -1.20 -18.44
N ILE A 647 -54.85 -2.25 -17.66
CA ILE A 647 -55.68 -3.34 -17.06
C ILE A 647 -54.96 -3.75 -15.74
N VAL A 648 -55.40 -3.45 -14.51
CA VAL A 648 -56.48 -3.97 -13.63
C VAL A 648 -56.39 -5.46 -13.22
N GLY A 649 -56.20 -5.67 -11.91
CA GLY A 649 -56.62 -6.84 -11.11
C GLY A 649 -55.47 -7.46 -10.30
N GLY A 650 -55.38 -7.46 -8.97
CA GLY A 650 -56.37 -7.23 -7.90
C GLY A 650 -56.37 -8.42 -6.92
N ILE A 651 -56.40 -8.12 -5.60
CA ILE A 651 -56.60 -8.95 -4.38
C ILE A 651 -55.34 -8.97 -3.47
N ILE A 652 -55.24 -8.07 -2.47
CA ILE A 652 -55.85 -8.08 -1.09
C ILE A 652 -55.14 -9.12 -0.20
N ALA A 653 -54.22 -8.70 0.69
CA ALA A 653 -54.43 -8.09 2.02
C ALA A 653 -54.83 -9.07 3.13
N ALA A 654 -53.90 -9.25 4.08
CA ALA A 654 -54.06 -9.68 5.48
C ALA A 654 -52.62 -9.84 6.03
N LEU A 655 -52.09 -9.16 7.05
CA LEU A 655 -52.67 -8.52 8.22
C LEU A 655 -51.64 -7.56 8.83
N LEU A 656 -51.97 -6.28 8.87
CA LEU A 656 -51.63 -5.39 9.98
C LEU A 656 -52.86 -5.43 10.88
N VAL A 657 -52.72 -5.99 12.09
CA VAL A 657 -53.50 -5.78 13.33
C VAL A 657 -53.22 -7.00 14.22
N ILE A 658 -52.88 -6.75 15.49
CA ILE A 658 -52.28 -7.65 16.50
C ILE A 658 -50.74 -7.57 16.42
N ALA A 659 -50.03 -6.64 17.05
CA ALA A 659 -50.03 -6.41 18.49
C ALA A 659 -49.42 -5.04 18.87
N SER A 660 -50.08 -3.94 18.49
CA SER A 660 -49.99 -2.65 19.22
C SER A 660 -50.83 -2.66 20.51
N LEU A 661 -50.97 -3.82 21.16
CA LEU A 661 -51.70 -4.02 22.41
C LEU A 661 -50.99 -5.15 23.15
N VAL A 662 -50.50 -4.86 24.37
CA VAL A 662 -49.58 -5.65 25.22
C VAL A 662 -48.09 -5.34 24.87
N ALA A 663 -47.34 -4.45 25.52
CA ALA A 663 -47.46 -3.92 26.86
C ALA A 663 -46.73 -2.56 26.98
N ILE A 664 -47.45 -1.48 26.70
CA ILE A 664 -47.51 -0.35 27.63
C ILE A 664 -48.23 -0.87 28.89
N ASN A 665 -47.52 -1.63 29.72
CA ASN A 665 -47.94 -1.95 31.08
C ASN A 665 -46.76 -2.47 31.91
N ARG A 666 -45.93 -1.55 32.42
CA ARG A 666 -45.33 -1.53 33.78
C ARG A 666 -44.00 -0.76 33.80
N LYS A 667 -44.12 0.55 33.78
CA LYS A 667 -43.35 1.40 34.71
C LYS A 667 -44.38 1.87 35.75
N TRP A 668 -43.98 1.88 37.02
CA TRP A 668 -44.69 2.31 38.25
C TRP A 668 -45.38 1.21 39.08
N GLY A 669 -44.65 0.80 40.12
CA GLY A 669 -45.14 0.16 41.34
C GLY A 669 -44.09 0.31 42.44
N LYS A 670 -44.15 1.44 43.17
CA LYS A 670 -43.42 1.70 44.41
C LYS A 670 -43.82 0.68 45.49
N ALA A 671 -42.85 0.12 46.19
CA ALA A 671 -42.80 -0.09 47.65
C ALA A 671 -41.38 -0.48 48.03
#